data_AF-A0A520RT35-F1
#
_entry.id   AF-A0A520RT35-F1
#
_cell.length_a   1.000
_cell.length_b   1.000
_cell.length_c   1.000
_cell.angle_alpha   90.00
_cell.angle_beta   90.00
_cell.angle_gamma   90.00
#
_symmetry.space_group_name_H-M   'P 1'
#
loop_
_entity.id
_entity.type
_entity.pdbx_description
1 polymer ?
#
loop_
_entity_poly.entity_id
_entity_poly.type
_entity_poly.pdbx_seq_one_letter_code
_entity_poly.pdbx_strand_id
1 'polypeptide(L)'
;MTPKVFGFQIWVHAFVSCMGYLGVNNCYGASTRIGQHTFTLPEGFEIELVAGPPLVERPIVADFDDQGRLYVADSSGSNAKVQQQLAAKPHRIVRLEDTDGDGIYDESVVYAEDLMFPEGVLWHQGAVYCGAPPEIWRLEDTDDDGIADKREVWFDAKTLTGCANDIHGPYMGKDGWIYWSKGAFAEQTHTLFDGRIIKDSAAHIFRCLPDGSEFDSVMSGGMDNPVEIAFDDAGEIFFTTTFYSHPRAGKRDALVHAIYGGVYPKEHGVLEGLTVTGEFLPAMTHLGPAAPSGLMRYESSRFGREFQGNLFSSHFNLRRIQRHQLIEDGTSFRTLDSDFVVSSHHDFHPTDVLEDGDGTMLVVDTGGWYKLCCPTSQLYKPDVLGAIYRVKRTANKDVRDPYGIRISWKDLSVSELLTLLGDDRHSVNQRSVQVLSEQGGNAIEPSKIVLEAEGASTSIKQQILWALSRIPGDEARKAVRLALNTSDAQLLRTAIHVAGIHRDVEALPALTALLRHEDPFVCRKAVEGIGRIGEPEIADAILQHAHDLRDRAHEHALTYALIQVNASAETLFAALAPAQHPNVRRVALTVLSQLENNGLNASHIAGLLTAEDDALRDRAMWVAGFHPEWGGGLASHFESVLLDENQKVDVFNQLQRQLEVFVKQPEIQRVMGRWLDESWMDPEVKQLILQVMRHDGLRSVPTTWLEPVSRRIYSDALPLVTSAIETVSQWTLTGREREVLLPALEYAASREGLSMAARLAVFRSITRFNPHLENEAMKISLAAYKDASKPGLREKALGIWRDATLESHQVKALLPLFEHSGPLHLSQLVDLFHGHSEPDLGEAFMQVIQKAPANASIRPDLLLHAVDSFPEQVQDQARFWLKSMEVDVEEQRRQLQGVLAKLPEGNVRRGQAVFNSENTACSTCHQIGYVGGQTGPDLTRIGSVRNERDLLEAILFPSVSFVRSYEPMIVETHDGEEFSGVMLREGGGVIRLVAGAGIEMRLEQGDIDSIRPSQVSVMPSGLDEQLSRQELADLLAFLKSRQ
;
A
#
# COMPACT_ATOMS: atom_id res chain seq x y z
N MET A 1 9.86 -49.27 51.62
CA MET A 1 8.74 -49.85 50.85
C MET A 1 7.61 -48.83 50.85
N THR A 2 7.52 -48.07 49.75
CA THR A 2 6.43 -47.15 49.41
C THR A 2 6.46 -47.03 47.88
N PRO A 3 5.31 -47.07 47.18
CA PRO A 3 5.29 -47.42 45.76
C PRO A 3 5.22 -46.20 44.83
N LYS A 4 6.13 -46.23 43.84
CA LYS A 4 6.12 -45.65 42.49
C LYS A 4 5.15 -44.51 42.16
N VAL A 5 5.74 -43.32 41.98
CA VAL A 5 5.18 -42.19 41.23
C VAL A 5 5.82 -42.18 39.85
N PHE A 6 5.00 -42.16 38.80
CA PHE A 6 5.40 -41.89 37.41
C PHE A 6 5.71 -40.39 37.27
N GLY A 7 6.87 -40.04 36.71
CA GLY A 7 7.21 -38.66 36.41
C GLY A 7 8.57 -38.51 35.72
N PHE A 8 8.55 -37.94 34.53
CA PHE A 8 9.64 -37.23 33.84
C PHE A 8 10.88 -38.02 33.37
N GLN A 9 10.88 -38.39 32.08
CA GLN A 9 12.12 -38.59 31.32
C GLN A 9 11.90 -38.48 29.80
N ILE A 10 11.78 -37.26 29.27
CA ILE A 10 12.07 -36.93 27.86
C ILE A 10 12.69 -35.52 27.82
N TRP A 11 14.01 -35.39 27.89
CA TRP A 11 14.77 -34.19 27.50
C TRP A 11 16.25 -34.57 27.29
N VAL A 12 16.58 -35.31 26.21
CA VAL A 12 17.96 -35.46 25.70
C VAL A 12 18.03 -35.42 24.14
N HIS A 13 16.97 -35.01 23.44
CA HIS A 13 17.00 -34.82 21.97
C HIS A 13 16.62 -33.39 21.53
N ALA A 14 16.96 -32.39 22.35
CA ALA A 14 16.72 -30.97 22.05
C ALA A 14 17.95 -30.09 22.37
N PHE A 15 19.17 -30.61 22.19
CA PHE A 15 20.41 -29.85 22.47
C PHE A 15 21.41 -29.79 21.31
N VAL A 16 21.03 -30.24 20.09
CA VAL A 16 21.83 -30.04 18.86
C VAL A 16 21.09 -29.18 17.80
N SER A 17 19.86 -28.72 18.09
CA SER A 17 19.06 -27.89 17.16
C SER A 17 18.92 -26.42 17.57
N CYS A 18 19.68 -25.95 18.57
CA CYS A 18 19.61 -24.56 19.07
C CYS A 18 20.94 -23.78 18.97
N MET A 19 21.90 -24.25 18.17
CA MET A 19 23.10 -23.46 17.79
C MET A 19 23.21 -23.23 16.27
N GLY A 20 22.09 -23.27 15.53
CA GLY A 20 22.02 -22.90 14.11
C GLY A 20 21.26 -21.60 13.81
N TYR A 21 20.69 -20.94 14.82
CA TYR A 21 19.86 -19.73 14.69
C TYR A 21 20.46 -18.53 15.44
N LEU A 22 21.78 -18.36 15.34
CA LEU A 22 22.48 -17.17 15.80
C LEU A 22 23.33 -16.63 14.65
N GLY A 23 22.80 -15.59 14.01
CA GLY A 23 23.53 -14.73 13.07
C GLY A 23 23.83 -15.37 11.72
N VAL A 24 23.04 -15.04 10.70
CA VAL A 24 23.64 -14.81 9.39
C VAL A 24 24.58 -13.61 9.60
N ASN A 25 25.84 -13.90 9.93
CA ASN A 25 26.89 -12.90 9.76
C ASN A 25 26.89 -12.59 8.27
N ASN A 26 26.33 -11.45 7.88
CA ASN A 26 26.66 -10.85 6.59
C ASN A 26 28.16 -10.56 6.63
N CYS A 27 28.96 -11.51 6.16
CA CYS A 27 30.36 -11.27 5.82
C CYS A 27 30.37 -10.40 4.57
N TYR A 28 30.09 -9.11 4.76
CA TYR A 28 30.34 -8.12 3.73
C TYR A 28 31.83 -8.12 3.42
N GLY A 29 32.16 -8.05 2.13
CA GLY A 29 33.53 -7.86 1.66
C GLY A 29 34.06 -6.47 2.03
N ALA A 30 35.31 -6.19 1.64
CA ALA A 30 35.88 -4.85 1.78
C ALA A 30 35.03 -3.79 1.05
N SER A 31 34.95 -2.59 1.62
CA SER A 31 34.25 -1.46 0.96
C SER A 31 35.07 -0.89 -0.20
N THR A 32 34.42 -0.56 -1.31
CA THR A 32 35.05 0.04 -2.50
C THR A 32 34.61 1.49 -2.63
N ARG A 33 35.57 2.40 -2.78
CA ARG A 33 35.29 3.83 -2.96
C ARG A 33 35.43 4.23 -4.42
N ILE A 34 34.37 4.79 -5.00
CA ILE A 34 34.35 5.34 -6.37
C ILE A 34 33.80 6.76 -6.28
N GLY A 35 34.64 7.75 -6.59
CA GLY A 35 34.30 9.15 -6.41
C GLY A 35 33.90 9.47 -4.95
N GLN A 36 32.66 9.93 -4.76
CA GLN A 36 32.08 10.24 -3.46
C GLN A 36 31.37 9.04 -2.80
N HIS A 37 31.13 7.97 -3.55
CA HIS A 37 30.39 6.80 -3.09
C HIS A 37 31.34 5.80 -2.42
N THR A 38 30.91 5.28 -1.28
CA THR A 38 31.55 4.12 -0.64
C THR A 38 30.54 2.98 -0.69
N PHE A 39 30.83 2.00 -1.56
CA PHE A 39 30.00 0.82 -1.78
C PHE A 39 30.42 -0.33 -0.88
N THR A 40 29.44 -1.11 -0.43
CA THR A 40 29.63 -2.36 0.31
C THR A 40 28.89 -3.46 -0.43
N LEU A 41 29.60 -4.57 -0.68
CA LEU A 41 29.13 -5.74 -1.42
C LEU A 41 29.48 -7.02 -0.64
N PRO A 42 28.84 -8.17 -0.95
CA PRO A 42 29.29 -9.47 -0.45
C PRO A 42 30.74 -9.78 -0.81
N GLU A 43 31.39 -10.62 -0.01
CA GLU A 43 32.75 -11.12 -0.31
C GLU A 43 32.81 -11.80 -1.70
N GLY A 44 33.87 -11.52 -2.46
CA GLY A 44 34.09 -12.09 -3.80
C GLY A 44 33.43 -11.31 -4.95
N PHE A 45 32.84 -10.15 -4.67
CA PHE A 45 32.31 -9.21 -5.65
C PHE A 45 33.10 -7.90 -5.66
N GLU A 46 33.15 -7.28 -6.83
CA GLU A 46 33.72 -5.95 -7.05
C GLU A 46 32.77 -5.09 -7.87
N ILE A 47 32.94 -3.78 -7.77
CA ILE A 47 32.14 -2.78 -8.46
C ILE A 47 33.07 -1.77 -9.14
N GLU A 48 32.74 -1.36 -10.35
CA GLU A 48 33.49 -0.35 -11.13
C GLU A 48 32.53 0.62 -11.85
N LEU A 49 33.01 1.82 -12.17
CA LEU A 49 32.27 2.80 -12.97
C LEU A 49 32.45 2.44 -14.45
N VAL A 50 31.34 2.29 -15.19
CA VAL A 50 31.39 1.94 -16.63
C VAL A 50 30.82 3.04 -17.54
N ALA A 51 29.97 3.93 -17.02
CA ALA A 51 29.55 5.13 -17.72
C ALA A 51 29.17 6.25 -16.74
N GLY A 52 29.31 7.50 -17.17
CA GLY A 52 28.92 8.68 -16.41
C GLY A 52 29.16 9.95 -17.25
N PRO A 53 29.02 11.15 -16.67
CA PRO A 53 29.21 12.39 -17.41
C PRO A 53 30.61 12.46 -18.07
N PRO A 54 30.72 12.85 -19.35
CA PRO A 54 29.68 13.43 -20.21
C PRO A 54 28.88 12.42 -21.06
N LEU A 55 29.13 11.12 -20.97
CA LEU A 55 28.45 10.12 -21.83
C LEU A 55 26.95 10.02 -21.50
N VAL A 56 26.62 10.08 -20.22
CA VAL A 56 25.24 10.12 -19.70
C VAL A 56 25.24 10.94 -18.41
N GLU A 57 24.24 11.79 -18.20
CA GLU A 57 24.22 12.70 -17.06
C GLU A 57 23.42 12.15 -15.89
N ARG A 58 22.20 11.65 -16.14
CA ARG A 58 21.21 11.23 -15.13
C ARG A 58 20.45 10.02 -15.67
N PRO A 59 21.13 8.87 -15.79
CA PRO A 59 20.49 7.67 -16.32
C PRO A 59 19.34 7.24 -15.39
N ILE A 60 18.26 6.72 -15.96
CA ILE A 60 17.07 6.27 -15.20
C ILE A 60 16.92 4.77 -15.35
N VAL A 61 16.70 4.31 -16.59
CA VAL A 61 16.46 2.92 -16.97
C VAL A 61 17.20 2.62 -18.26
N ALA A 62 17.56 1.36 -18.50
CA ALA A 62 18.30 0.99 -19.70
C ALA A 62 17.98 -0.43 -20.21
N ASP A 63 18.23 -0.64 -21.50
CA ASP A 63 18.17 -1.98 -22.10
C ASP A 63 19.20 -2.14 -23.23
N PHE A 64 19.57 -3.39 -23.51
CA PHE A 64 20.57 -3.75 -24.51
C PHE A 64 19.94 -4.14 -25.85
N ASP A 65 20.58 -3.76 -26.95
CA ASP A 65 20.31 -4.40 -28.23
C ASP A 65 21.07 -5.71 -28.45
N ASP A 66 20.82 -6.34 -29.59
CA ASP A 66 21.46 -7.60 -29.99
C ASP A 66 22.95 -7.48 -30.38
N GLN A 67 23.51 -6.27 -30.30
CA GLN A 67 24.94 -5.96 -30.49
C GLN A 67 25.64 -5.58 -29.18
N GLY A 68 24.91 -5.48 -28.07
CA GLY A 68 25.45 -5.06 -26.77
C GLY A 68 25.58 -3.54 -26.60
N ARG A 69 24.97 -2.74 -27.49
CA ARG A 69 24.85 -1.28 -27.29
C ARG A 69 23.77 -1.02 -26.26
N LEU A 70 24.00 -0.08 -25.35
CA LEU A 70 23.10 0.19 -24.23
C LEU A 70 22.26 1.44 -24.51
N TYR A 71 20.94 1.29 -24.55
CA TYR A 71 20.01 2.42 -24.69
C TYR A 71 19.57 2.86 -23.30
N VAL A 72 19.85 4.11 -22.95
CA VAL A 72 19.67 4.65 -21.61
C VAL A 72 18.74 5.85 -21.64
N ALA A 73 17.67 5.78 -20.86
CA ALA A 73 16.84 6.94 -20.56
C ALA A 73 17.63 7.95 -19.71
N ASP A 74 17.81 9.16 -20.21
CA ASP A 74 18.62 10.22 -19.59
C ASP A 74 17.75 11.43 -19.24
N SER A 75 17.69 11.74 -17.94
CA SER A 75 16.87 12.84 -17.45
C SER A 75 17.48 14.20 -17.78
N SER A 76 16.66 15.17 -18.20
CA SER A 76 17.05 16.60 -18.24
C SER A 76 17.39 17.19 -16.88
N GLY A 77 16.97 16.50 -15.83
CA GLY A 77 17.01 16.96 -14.47
C GLY A 77 15.85 17.88 -14.08
N SER A 78 14.88 18.15 -14.96
CA SER A 78 13.79 19.10 -14.73
C SER A 78 12.85 18.68 -13.59
N ASN A 79 12.48 19.65 -12.76
CA ASN A 79 11.39 19.53 -11.78
C ASN A 79 10.23 20.48 -12.07
N ALA A 80 10.12 20.91 -13.32
CA ALA A 80 8.95 21.65 -13.78
C ALA A 80 7.67 20.82 -13.55
N LYS A 81 6.51 21.48 -13.46
CA LYS A 81 5.24 20.76 -13.31
C LYS A 81 5.02 19.82 -14.49
N VAL A 82 4.31 18.71 -14.29
CA VAL A 82 4.06 17.69 -15.32
C VAL A 82 3.53 18.29 -16.62
N GLN A 83 2.61 19.27 -16.55
CA GLN A 83 2.05 19.94 -17.73
C GLN A 83 3.10 20.73 -18.52
N GLN A 84 4.10 21.30 -17.83
CA GLN A 84 5.20 22.01 -18.48
C GLN A 84 6.18 21.02 -19.13
N GLN A 85 6.46 19.91 -18.45
CA GLN A 85 7.32 18.86 -19.01
C GLN A 85 6.65 18.15 -20.18
N LEU A 86 5.35 17.91 -20.13
CA LEU A 86 4.59 17.32 -21.24
C LEU A 86 4.63 18.22 -22.49
N ALA A 87 4.64 19.54 -22.30
CA ALA A 87 4.77 20.51 -23.38
C ALA A 87 6.21 20.67 -23.90
N ALA A 88 7.19 20.68 -23.00
CA ALA A 88 8.60 20.91 -23.34
C ALA A 88 9.37 19.63 -23.73
N LYS A 89 8.87 18.47 -23.30
CA LYS A 89 9.43 17.13 -23.45
C LYS A 89 10.96 17.08 -23.32
N PRO A 90 11.52 17.49 -22.16
CA PRO A 90 12.93 17.84 -22.08
C PRO A 90 13.88 16.64 -22.02
N HIS A 91 13.37 15.41 -21.96
CA HIS A 91 14.17 14.20 -21.74
C HIS A 91 14.60 13.54 -23.06
N ARG A 92 15.56 12.62 -22.96
CA ARG A 92 16.15 11.94 -24.11
C ARG A 92 16.47 10.47 -23.81
N ILE A 93 16.67 9.69 -24.85
CA ILE A 93 17.39 8.41 -24.83
C ILE A 93 18.77 8.63 -25.44
N VAL A 94 19.80 8.13 -24.78
CA VAL A 94 21.16 8.03 -25.34
C VAL A 94 21.50 6.57 -25.64
N ARG A 95 22.25 6.32 -26.71
CA ARG A 95 22.85 5.02 -27.00
C ARG A 95 24.33 5.08 -26.63
N LEU A 96 24.75 4.22 -25.72
CA LEU A 96 26.13 4.07 -25.29
C LEU A 96 26.76 2.86 -25.98
N GLU A 97 28.00 3.02 -26.41
CA GLU A 97 28.78 1.98 -27.07
C GLU A 97 30.17 1.85 -26.42
N ASP A 98 30.62 0.61 -26.30
CA ASP A 98 31.97 0.24 -25.93
C ASP A 98 32.69 -0.17 -27.22
N THR A 99 33.44 0.77 -27.80
CA THR A 99 34.00 0.60 -29.14
C THR A 99 35.25 -0.27 -29.18
N ASP A 100 35.91 -0.51 -28.04
CA ASP A 100 37.14 -1.30 -27.95
C ASP A 100 36.96 -2.67 -27.24
N GLY A 101 35.80 -2.90 -26.62
CA GLY A 101 35.40 -4.15 -26.00
C GLY A 101 36.05 -4.41 -24.63
N ASP A 102 36.52 -3.36 -23.93
CA ASP A 102 37.09 -3.47 -22.59
C ASP A 102 36.04 -3.50 -21.47
N GLY A 103 34.76 -3.31 -21.84
CA GLY A 103 33.61 -3.28 -20.96
C GLY A 103 33.25 -1.88 -20.45
N ILE A 104 34.00 -0.84 -20.79
CA ILE A 104 33.74 0.55 -20.38
C ILE A 104 33.19 1.29 -21.60
N TYR A 105 32.04 1.95 -21.43
CA TYR A 105 31.46 2.72 -22.53
C TYR A 105 32.31 3.96 -22.81
N ASP A 106 32.56 4.24 -24.08
CA ASP A 106 33.43 5.33 -24.53
C ASP A 106 32.78 6.24 -25.59
N GLU A 107 31.67 5.82 -26.19
CA GLU A 107 30.87 6.61 -27.12
C GLU A 107 29.42 6.79 -26.64
N SER A 108 28.83 7.94 -26.99
CA SER A 108 27.44 8.29 -26.68
C SER A 108 26.81 9.07 -27.83
N VAL A 109 25.65 8.61 -28.28
CA VAL A 109 24.81 9.28 -29.29
C VAL A 109 23.44 9.55 -28.69
N VAL A 110 22.87 10.74 -28.94
CA VAL A 110 21.47 11.02 -28.58
C VAL A 110 20.58 10.27 -29.59
N TYR A 111 20.08 9.12 -29.18
CA TYR A 111 19.23 8.26 -30.01
C TYR A 111 17.87 8.91 -30.27
N ALA A 112 17.26 9.50 -29.24
CA ALA A 112 15.98 10.18 -29.36
C ALA A 112 15.84 11.31 -28.34
N GLU A 113 15.31 12.45 -28.76
CA GLU A 113 14.95 13.58 -27.88
C GLU A 113 13.43 13.81 -27.88
N ASP A 114 12.98 14.93 -27.29
CA ASP A 114 11.58 15.31 -27.19
C ASP A 114 10.69 14.26 -26.50
N LEU A 115 11.17 13.74 -25.36
CA LEU A 115 10.43 12.78 -24.54
C LEU A 115 9.90 13.41 -23.24
N MET A 116 8.69 13.01 -22.86
CA MET A 116 8.23 13.18 -21.48
C MET A 116 9.06 12.27 -20.56
N PHE A 117 9.02 12.47 -19.24
CA PHE A 117 9.81 11.74 -18.24
C PHE A 117 9.79 10.21 -18.49
N PRO A 118 10.89 9.63 -19.00
CA PRO A 118 10.90 8.24 -19.45
C PRO A 118 11.15 7.29 -18.27
N GLU A 119 10.27 6.30 -18.12
CA GLU A 119 10.23 5.34 -17.00
C GLU A 119 10.32 3.88 -17.48
N GLY A 120 10.68 3.68 -18.74
CA GLY A 120 11.08 2.36 -19.24
C GLY A 120 11.68 2.44 -20.63
N VAL A 121 12.58 1.50 -20.91
CA VAL A 121 13.27 1.33 -22.19
C VAL A 121 13.32 -0.17 -22.46
N LEU A 122 12.89 -0.58 -23.65
CA LEU A 122 12.97 -1.95 -24.14
C LEU A 122 13.46 -1.92 -25.58
N TRP A 123 14.56 -2.60 -25.89
CA TRP A 123 14.95 -2.85 -27.26
C TRP A 123 14.31 -4.15 -27.75
N HIS A 124 13.62 -4.10 -28.89
CA HIS A 124 13.07 -5.29 -29.52
C HIS A 124 13.00 -5.16 -31.04
N GLN A 125 13.63 -6.11 -31.76
CA GLN A 125 13.60 -6.25 -33.21
C GLN A 125 13.87 -4.93 -33.97
N GLY A 126 14.94 -4.23 -33.58
CA GLY A 126 15.37 -3.00 -34.25
C GLY A 126 14.62 -1.73 -33.86
N ALA A 127 13.72 -1.81 -32.87
CA ALA A 127 13.04 -0.66 -32.31
C ALA A 127 13.29 -0.53 -30.80
N VAL A 128 13.36 0.70 -30.30
CA VAL A 128 13.33 1.03 -28.88
C VAL A 128 11.91 1.43 -28.50
N TYR A 129 11.32 0.69 -27.58
CA TYR A 129 10.06 1.03 -26.93
C TYR A 129 10.36 1.85 -25.67
N CYS A 130 9.84 3.07 -25.58
CA CYS A 130 10.09 3.97 -24.46
C CYS A 130 8.78 4.37 -23.79
N GLY A 131 8.60 3.95 -22.53
CA GLY A 131 7.51 4.42 -21.67
C GLY A 131 7.79 5.84 -21.23
N ALA A 132 7.05 6.81 -21.80
CA ALA A 132 7.14 8.23 -21.48
C ALA A 132 5.71 8.77 -21.32
N PRO A 133 5.14 8.70 -20.11
CA PRO A 133 3.72 8.95 -19.85
C PRO A 133 3.17 10.22 -20.51
N PRO A 134 1.98 10.17 -21.15
CA PRO A 134 1.01 9.06 -21.16
C PRO A 134 1.25 8.03 -22.27
N GLU A 135 2.37 8.10 -22.99
CA GLU A 135 2.61 7.33 -24.22
C GLU A 135 3.69 6.26 -23.99
N ILE A 136 3.59 5.15 -24.71
CA ILE A 136 4.75 4.30 -25.03
C ILE A 136 5.09 4.55 -26.49
N TRP A 137 6.30 5.04 -26.73
CA TRP A 137 6.83 5.30 -28.07
C TRP A 137 7.48 4.05 -28.63
N ARG A 138 7.31 3.80 -29.94
CA ARG A 138 8.14 2.90 -30.74
C ARG A 138 9.04 3.76 -31.61
N LEU A 139 10.35 3.68 -31.37
CA LEU A 139 11.39 4.47 -32.00
C LEU A 139 12.25 3.53 -32.83
N GLU A 140 12.43 3.81 -34.11
CA GLU A 140 13.22 3.00 -35.03
C GLU A 140 14.32 3.87 -35.65
N ASP A 141 15.50 3.28 -35.80
CA ASP A 141 16.60 3.82 -36.58
C ASP A 141 16.66 3.00 -37.88
N THR A 142 16.15 3.59 -38.97
CA THR A 142 15.97 2.87 -40.24
C THR A 142 17.19 2.89 -41.16
N ASP A 143 18.23 3.67 -40.83
CA ASP A 143 19.49 3.75 -41.59
C ASP A 143 20.76 3.38 -40.80
N ASP A 144 20.61 2.96 -39.53
CA ASP A 144 21.65 2.51 -38.60
C ASP A 144 22.71 3.59 -38.31
N ASP A 145 22.31 4.87 -38.34
CA ASP A 145 23.18 6.00 -37.98
C ASP A 145 23.28 6.24 -36.46
N GLY A 146 22.45 5.55 -35.68
CA GLY A 146 22.35 5.66 -34.24
C GLY A 146 21.35 6.67 -33.72
N ILE A 147 20.49 7.20 -34.58
CA ILE A 147 19.44 8.15 -34.25
C ILE A 147 18.10 7.60 -34.74
N ALA A 148 17.07 7.67 -33.91
CA ALA A 148 15.72 7.30 -34.31
C ALA A 148 15.16 8.30 -35.33
N ASP A 149 14.95 7.85 -36.56
CA ASP A 149 14.37 8.62 -37.66
C ASP A 149 12.87 8.35 -37.84
N LYS A 150 12.35 7.27 -37.25
CA LYS A 150 10.94 6.91 -37.25
C LYS A 150 10.38 6.80 -35.83
N ARG A 151 9.24 7.46 -35.60
CA ARG A 151 8.59 7.55 -34.28
C ARG A 151 7.10 7.29 -34.39
N GLU A 152 6.59 6.37 -33.58
CA GLU A 152 5.18 5.99 -33.53
C GLU A 152 4.72 5.95 -32.06
N VAL A 153 3.51 6.44 -31.78
CA VAL A 153 2.85 6.17 -30.49
C VAL A 153 2.30 4.75 -30.58
N TRP A 154 2.91 3.83 -29.85
CA TRP A 154 2.55 2.41 -29.85
C TRP A 154 1.41 2.11 -28.87
N PHE A 155 1.45 2.75 -27.70
CA PHE A 155 0.35 2.73 -26.73
C PHE A 155 0.11 4.15 -26.19
N ASP A 156 -1.15 4.49 -25.96
CA ASP A 156 -1.57 5.78 -25.42
C ASP A 156 -2.57 5.56 -24.27
N ALA A 157 -2.12 5.85 -23.04
CA ALA A 157 -2.98 5.79 -21.87
C ALA A 157 -4.01 6.93 -21.81
N LYS A 158 -3.81 8.00 -22.60
CA LYS A 158 -4.63 9.23 -22.70
C LYS A 158 -4.73 10.06 -21.42
N THR A 159 -4.21 9.55 -20.31
CA THR A 159 -4.30 10.16 -19.00
C THR A 159 -2.92 10.46 -18.46
N LEU A 160 -2.69 11.70 -18.06
CA LEU A 160 -1.54 12.08 -17.24
C LEU A 160 -2.01 13.12 -16.21
N THR A 161 -1.72 12.87 -14.94
CA THR A 161 -2.17 13.73 -13.84
C THR A 161 -1.08 14.70 -13.40
N GLY A 162 -1.07 15.11 -12.12
CA GLY A 162 0.06 15.83 -11.53
C GLY A 162 1.29 14.94 -11.28
N CYS A 163 1.17 13.62 -11.46
CA CYS A 163 2.24 12.63 -11.28
C CYS A 163 2.73 12.12 -12.63
N ALA A 164 4.06 12.14 -12.81
CA ALA A 164 4.72 11.56 -13.98
C ALA A 164 4.92 10.05 -13.81
N ASN A 165 5.07 9.56 -12.57
CA ASN A 165 5.17 8.13 -12.24
C ASN A 165 3.87 7.41 -12.55
N ASP A 166 3.69 6.95 -13.79
CA ASP A 166 2.42 6.44 -14.27
C ASP A 166 2.55 5.24 -15.22
N ILE A 167 3.51 5.23 -16.14
CA ILE A 167 3.74 4.10 -17.07
C ILE A 167 5.19 3.67 -16.96
N HIS A 168 5.44 2.50 -16.36
CA HIS A 168 6.79 1.92 -16.28
C HIS A 168 6.93 0.74 -17.23
N GLY A 169 8.14 0.54 -17.73
CA GLY A 169 8.44 -0.40 -18.82
C GLY A 169 8.29 0.25 -20.21
N PRO A 170 8.18 -0.55 -21.28
CA PRO A 170 7.71 -1.93 -21.26
C PRO A 170 8.80 -3.00 -20.99
N TYR A 171 8.38 -4.26 -20.84
CA TYR A 171 9.20 -5.43 -20.53
C TYR A 171 8.83 -6.61 -21.43
N MET A 172 9.81 -7.31 -21.99
CA MET A 172 9.58 -8.48 -22.85
C MET A 172 9.30 -9.74 -22.02
N GLY A 173 8.13 -10.35 -22.21
CA GLY A 173 7.78 -11.64 -21.63
C GLY A 173 8.41 -12.81 -22.37
N LYS A 174 8.66 -13.92 -21.67
CA LYS A 174 9.19 -15.15 -22.29
C LYS A 174 8.22 -15.73 -23.35
N ASP A 175 6.93 -15.44 -23.22
CA ASP A 175 5.87 -15.82 -24.16
C ASP A 175 5.84 -14.99 -25.46
N GLY A 176 6.61 -13.90 -25.55
CA GLY A 176 6.68 -12.99 -26.70
C GLY A 176 5.71 -11.82 -26.64
N TRP A 177 5.01 -11.62 -25.52
CA TRP A 177 4.20 -10.43 -25.29
C TRP A 177 5.04 -9.32 -24.64
N ILE A 178 4.66 -8.08 -24.89
CA ILE A 178 5.21 -6.90 -24.25
C ILE A 178 4.30 -6.53 -23.08
N TYR A 179 4.87 -6.36 -21.88
CA TYR A 179 4.18 -6.05 -20.63
C TYR A 179 4.56 -4.65 -20.13
N TRP A 180 3.66 -3.96 -19.44
CA TRP A 180 3.97 -2.69 -18.77
C TRP A 180 3.05 -2.45 -17.59
N SER A 181 3.48 -1.59 -16.68
CA SER A 181 2.71 -1.20 -15.51
C SER A 181 2.02 0.14 -15.74
N LYS A 182 0.83 0.30 -15.15
CA LYS A 182 0.06 1.54 -15.18
C LYS A 182 -0.38 1.91 -13.77
N GLY A 183 -0.21 3.16 -13.37
CA GLY A 183 -0.60 3.66 -12.05
C GLY A 183 -2.08 4.05 -11.90
N ALA A 184 -2.54 4.10 -10.64
CA ALA A 184 -3.91 4.37 -10.21
C ALA A 184 -4.19 5.88 -10.02
N PHE A 185 -4.05 6.68 -11.09
CA PHE A 185 -4.12 8.15 -10.98
C PHE A 185 -5.37 8.78 -11.60
N ALA A 186 -5.82 8.27 -12.75
CA ALA A 186 -6.92 8.85 -13.51
C ALA A 186 -7.77 7.76 -14.14
N GLU A 187 -9.06 8.07 -14.39
CA GLU A 187 -9.96 7.16 -15.08
C GLU A 187 -9.48 6.96 -16.52
N GLN A 188 -9.27 5.70 -16.88
CA GLN A 188 -8.85 5.25 -18.20
C GLN A 188 -9.90 4.31 -18.79
N THR A 189 -9.90 4.17 -20.11
CA THR A 189 -10.82 3.24 -20.79
C THR A 189 -10.10 2.50 -21.90
N HIS A 190 -10.07 1.17 -21.79
CA HIS A 190 -9.43 0.28 -22.75
C HIS A 190 -10.36 -0.89 -23.09
N THR A 191 -10.28 -1.37 -24.33
CA THR A 191 -10.99 -2.58 -24.78
C THR A 191 -10.00 -3.71 -24.87
N LEU A 192 -10.24 -4.77 -24.10
CA LEU A 192 -9.44 -5.99 -24.14
C LEU A 192 -9.71 -6.77 -25.43
N PHE A 193 -8.80 -7.66 -25.80
CA PHE A 193 -8.89 -8.46 -27.01
C PHE A 193 -10.11 -9.39 -27.04
N ASP A 194 -10.63 -9.76 -25.86
CA ASP A 194 -11.86 -10.53 -25.71
C ASP A 194 -13.14 -9.69 -25.71
N GLY A 195 -13.01 -8.38 -25.93
CA GLY A 195 -14.11 -7.42 -26.02
C GLY A 195 -14.57 -6.82 -24.69
N ARG A 196 -14.03 -7.28 -23.54
CA ARG A 196 -14.32 -6.64 -22.25
C ARG A 196 -13.78 -5.21 -22.24
N ILE A 197 -14.53 -4.30 -21.61
CA ILE A 197 -14.13 -2.91 -21.46
C ILE A 197 -13.67 -2.71 -20.01
N ILE A 198 -12.41 -2.31 -19.85
CA ILE A 198 -11.90 -1.79 -18.59
C ILE A 198 -12.18 -0.29 -18.58
N LYS A 199 -12.95 0.16 -17.58
CA LYS A 199 -13.19 1.57 -17.31
C LYS A 199 -13.08 1.82 -15.80
N ASP A 200 -11.90 2.23 -15.37
CA ASP A 200 -11.59 2.45 -13.96
C ASP A 200 -10.42 3.43 -13.80
N SER A 201 -10.07 3.76 -12.56
CA SER A 201 -8.84 4.48 -12.21
C SER A 201 -7.81 3.59 -11.49
N ALA A 202 -7.92 2.28 -11.65
CA ALA A 202 -7.08 1.31 -10.97
C ALA A 202 -5.68 1.24 -11.61
N ALA A 203 -4.72 0.74 -10.83
CA ALA A 203 -3.43 0.33 -11.38
C ALA A 203 -3.58 -0.99 -12.15
N HIS A 204 -2.74 -1.22 -13.15
CA HIS A 204 -2.78 -2.45 -13.96
C HIS A 204 -1.38 -2.93 -14.31
N ILE A 205 -1.25 -4.22 -14.60
CA ILE A 205 -0.21 -4.74 -15.49
C ILE A 205 -0.90 -5.11 -16.78
N PHE A 206 -0.60 -4.35 -17.84
CA PHE A 206 -1.10 -4.60 -19.17
C PHE A 206 -0.10 -5.42 -19.98
N ARG A 207 -0.61 -6.02 -21.06
CA ARG A 207 0.22 -6.70 -22.04
C ARG A 207 -0.43 -6.70 -23.42
N CYS A 208 0.37 -6.81 -24.46
CA CYS A 208 -0.09 -7.10 -25.83
C CYS A 208 1.05 -7.69 -26.67
N LEU A 209 0.74 -8.17 -27.88
CA LEU A 209 1.76 -8.57 -28.84
C LEU A 209 2.57 -7.35 -29.34
N PRO A 210 3.79 -7.53 -29.86
CA PRO A 210 4.63 -6.42 -30.32
C PRO A 210 3.98 -5.55 -31.41
N ASP A 211 3.05 -6.10 -32.19
CA ASP A 211 2.28 -5.37 -33.20
C ASP A 211 1.09 -4.57 -32.62
N GLY A 212 0.92 -4.59 -31.30
CA GLY A 212 -0.17 -3.92 -30.56
C GLY A 212 -1.48 -4.72 -30.50
N SER A 213 -1.53 -5.92 -31.08
CA SER A 213 -2.72 -6.79 -31.04
C SER A 213 -2.81 -7.58 -29.73
N GLU A 214 -3.96 -8.22 -29.50
CA GLU A 214 -4.21 -9.05 -28.31
C GLU A 214 -4.06 -8.31 -26.96
N PHE A 215 -4.37 -7.01 -26.91
CA PHE A 215 -4.34 -6.22 -25.66
C PHE A 215 -5.14 -6.85 -24.51
N ASP A 216 -4.48 -7.13 -23.38
CA ASP A 216 -5.04 -7.80 -22.20
C ASP A 216 -4.55 -7.16 -20.89
N SER A 217 -5.24 -7.47 -19.79
CA SER A 217 -4.79 -7.14 -18.43
C SER A 217 -4.46 -8.40 -17.63
N VAL A 218 -3.31 -8.40 -16.97
CA VAL A 218 -2.87 -9.49 -16.09
C VAL A 218 -3.53 -9.37 -14.72
N MET A 219 -3.59 -8.16 -14.17
CA MET A 219 -4.08 -7.88 -12.82
C MET A 219 -4.52 -6.42 -12.72
N SER A 220 -5.38 -6.13 -11.74
CA SER A 220 -5.94 -4.79 -11.54
C SER A 220 -6.05 -4.42 -10.05
N GLY A 221 -5.64 -3.20 -9.73
CA GLY A 221 -5.94 -2.48 -8.50
C GLY A 221 -5.20 -2.93 -7.23
N GLY A 222 -5.43 -2.15 -6.16
CA GLY A 222 -4.92 -2.47 -4.83
C GLY A 222 -3.57 -1.86 -4.47
N MET A 223 -3.03 -0.99 -5.31
CA MET A 223 -1.84 -0.18 -5.07
C MET A 223 -1.86 1.06 -5.98
N ASP A 224 -1.00 2.05 -5.71
CA ASP A 224 -0.98 3.27 -6.53
C ASP A 224 -0.13 3.17 -7.78
N ASN A 225 1.06 2.55 -7.68
CA ASN A 225 2.06 2.64 -8.73
C ASN A 225 2.91 1.36 -8.72
N PRO A 226 2.44 0.28 -9.40
CA PRO A 226 3.32 -0.80 -9.82
C PRO A 226 4.43 -0.22 -10.71
N VAL A 227 5.63 -0.73 -10.54
CA VAL A 227 6.83 -0.19 -11.18
C VAL A 227 7.38 -1.24 -12.12
N GLU A 228 8.32 -2.06 -11.66
CA GLU A 228 9.05 -2.97 -12.53
C GLU A 228 8.54 -4.42 -12.49
N ILE A 229 8.70 -5.16 -13.59
CA ILE A 229 8.26 -6.54 -13.77
C ILE A 229 9.44 -7.47 -14.12
N ALA A 230 9.48 -8.67 -13.53
CA ALA A 230 10.39 -9.76 -13.90
C ALA A 230 9.64 -11.09 -14.01
N PHE A 231 10.24 -12.07 -14.72
CA PHE A 231 9.62 -13.37 -15.00
C PHE A 231 10.50 -14.53 -14.54
N ASP A 232 9.93 -15.61 -14.00
CA ASP A 232 10.67 -16.89 -13.86
C ASP A 232 10.68 -17.72 -15.16
N ASP A 233 11.34 -18.87 -15.12
CA ASP A 233 11.46 -19.78 -16.28
C ASP A 233 10.12 -20.41 -16.73
N ALA A 234 9.12 -20.43 -15.84
CA ALA A 234 7.77 -20.94 -16.10
C ALA A 234 6.75 -19.84 -16.47
N GLY A 235 7.17 -18.57 -16.50
CA GLY A 235 6.34 -17.42 -16.85
C GLY A 235 5.52 -16.86 -15.69
N GLU A 236 5.88 -17.17 -14.44
CA GLU A 236 5.37 -16.44 -13.28
C GLU A 236 5.87 -15.00 -13.31
N ILE A 237 5.02 -14.08 -12.88
CA ILE A 237 5.27 -12.63 -12.98
C ILE A 237 5.52 -12.09 -11.58
N PHE A 238 6.62 -11.38 -11.39
CA PHE A 238 6.92 -10.65 -10.16
C PHE A 238 6.98 -9.17 -10.46
N PHE A 239 6.52 -8.35 -9.53
CA PHE A 239 6.63 -6.91 -9.70
C PHE A 239 6.90 -6.19 -8.39
N THR A 240 7.51 -5.02 -8.50
CA THR A 240 7.63 -4.09 -7.38
C THR A 240 6.56 -3.01 -7.47
N THR A 241 6.16 -2.47 -6.32
CA THR A 241 5.18 -1.38 -6.29
C THR A 241 5.41 -0.43 -5.14
N THR A 242 5.12 0.83 -5.40
CA THR A 242 4.97 1.82 -4.33
C THR A 242 3.52 1.88 -3.85
N PHE A 243 3.34 2.17 -2.56
CA PHE A 243 2.00 2.25 -1.94
C PHE A 243 1.16 0.99 -2.16
N TYR A 244 1.74 -0.18 -1.91
CA TYR A 244 1.04 -1.46 -1.83
C TYR A 244 -0.09 -1.48 -0.80
N SER A 245 0.04 -0.64 0.23
CA SER A 245 -0.95 -0.45 1.28
C SER A 245 -0.82 0.96 1.83
N HIS A 246 -1.84 1.42 2.55
CA HIS A 246 -1.73 2.66 3.32
C HIS A 246 -0.52 2.59 4.26
N PRO A 247 0.42 3.55 4.21
CA PRO A 247 1.65 3.47 4.98
C PRO A 247 1.44 3.31 6.48
N ARG A 248 1.85 2.16 7.04
CA ARG A 248 1.79 1.89 8.50
C ARG A 248 2.80 0.81 8.90
N ALA A 249 3.50 0.97 10.03
CA ALA A 249 4.40 -0.04 10.59
C ALA A 249 5.44 -0.60 9.59
N GLY A 250 6.01 0.26 8.74
CA GLY A 250 6.96 -0.16 7.69
C GLY A 250 6.35 -0.91 6.51
N LYS A 251 5.02 -1.01 6.42
CA LYS A 251 4.29 -1.54 5.25
C LYS A 251 3.87 -0.37 4.38
N ARG A 252 4.56 -0.17 3.26
CA ARG A 252 4.25 0.87 2.27
C ARG A 252 4.52 0.33 0.87
N ASP A 253 5.77 0.03 0.55
CA ASP A 253 6.18 -0.53 -0.74
C ASP A 253 6.34 -2.05 -0.61
N ALA A 254 6.29 -2.77 -1.72
CA ALA A 254 6.34 -4.24 -1.71
C ALA A 254 6.94 -4.83 -3.00
N LEU A 255 7.47 -6.04 -2.85
CA LEU A 255 7.73 -6.99 -3.94
C LEU A 255 6.63 -8.07 -3.90
N VAL A 256 6.03 -8.35 -5.04
CA VAL A 256 4.75 -9.07 -5.14
C VAL A 256 4.78 -10.10 -6.26
N HIS A 257 4.15 -11.26 -6.04
CA HIS A 257 3.88 -12.24 -7.08
C HIS A 257 2.53 -11.89 -7.75
N ALA A 258 2.57 -11.56 -9.03
CA ALA A 258 1.39 -11.26 -9.85
C ALA A 258 0.65 -12.55 -10.21
N ILE A 259 -0.43 -12.83 -9.48
CA ILE A 259 -1.36 -13.89 -9.83
C ILE A 259 -2.38 -13.32 -10.81
N TYR A 260 -2.68 -14.05 -11.88
CA TYR A 260 -3.65 -13.61 -12.91
C TYR A 260 -5.02 -13.32 -12.31
N GLY A 261 -5.56 -12.11 -12.57
CA GLY A 261 -6.79 -11.61 -11.97
C GLY A 261 -6.65 -11.04 -10.56
N GLY A 262 -5.43 -10.99 -10.02
CA GLY A 262 -5.15 -10.61 -8.65
C GLY A 262 -5.53 -9.18 -8.28
N VAL A 263 -5.95 -8.99 -7.02
CA VAL A 263 -6.26 -7.68 -6.41
C VAL A 263 -5.53 -7.56 -5.07
N TYR A 264 -4.96 -6.38 -4.81
CA TYR A 264 -3.99 -6.11 -3.73
C TYR A 264 -4.55 -5.14 -2.64
N PRO A 265 -3.89 -5.00 -1.47
CA PRO A 265 -4.55 -4.60 -0.22
C PRO A 265 -4.64 -3.10 0.06
N LYS A 266 -4.33 -2.21 -0.89
CA LYS A 266 -4.59 -0.79 -0.70
C LYS A 266 -6.08 -0.52 -0.88
N GLU A 267 -6.79 -0.39 0.23
CA GLU A 267 -8.22 -0.06 0.26
C GLU A 267 -8.47 1.41 -0.11
N HIS A 268 -8.98 1.66 -1.32
CA HIS A 268 -9.51 2.96 -1.74
C HIS A 268 -10.52 2.77 -2.88
N GLY A 269 -11.15 3.86 -3.32
CA GLY A 269 -12.26 3.81 -4.27
C GLY A 269 -11.97 3.13 -5.61
N VAL A 270 -10.70 2.89 -5.99
CA VAL A 270 -10.39 2.15 -7.23
C VAL A 270 -10.72 0.66 -7.14
N LEU A 271 -10.93 0.13 -5.93
CA LEU A 271 -11.36 -1.24 -5.74
C LEU A 271 -12.86 -1.42 -6.02
N GLU A 272 -13.62 -0.32 -6.05
CA GLU A 272 -15.04 -0.35 -6.38
C GLU A 272 -15.20 -0.77 -7.84
N GLY A 273 -15.95 -1.86 -8.08
CA GLY A 273 -16.19 -2.40 -9.42
C GLY A 273 -15.15 -3.42 -9.91
N LEU A 274 -14.06 -3.65 -9.18
CA LEU A 274 -13.13 -4.75 -9.47
C LEU A 274 -13.70 -6.09 -8.98
N THR A 275 -13.38 -7.16 -9.69
CA THR A 275 -13.70 -8.53 -9.25
C THR A 275 -12.83 -8.89 -8.04
N VAL A 276 -13.46 -9.09 -6.87
CA VAL A 276 -12.77 -9.47 -5.64
C VAL A 276 -13.09 -10.91 -5.27
N THR A 277 -12.07 -11.76 -5.21
CA THR A 277 -12.22 -13.20 -4.93
C THR A 277 -12.05 -13.54 -3.44
N GLY A 278 -12.32 -12.60 -2.54
CA GLY A 278 -12.10 -12.73 -1.10
C GLY A 278 -11.05 -11.77 -0.54
N GLU A 279 -10.24 -12.21 0.44
CA GLU A 279 -9.19 -11.35 1.02
C GLU A 279 -8.17 -10.91 -0.04
N PHE A 280 -7.50 -9.77 0.11
CA PHE A 280 -6.51 -9.35 -0.89
C PHE A 280 -5.28 -10.28 -0.91
N LEU A 281 -4.63 -10.38 -2.07
CA LEU A 281 -3.40 -11.18 -2.20
C LEU A 281 -2.27 -10.54 -1.36
N PRO A 282 -1.37 -11.36 -0.77
CA PRO A 282 -0.28 -10.86 0.07
C PRO A 282 0.94 -10.43 -0.75
N ALA A 283 1.77 -9.56 -0.16
CA ALA A 283 3.10 -9.27 -0.67
C ALA A 283 4.04 -10.46 -0.36
N MET A 284 5.05 -10.67 -1.19
CA MET A 284 6.14 -11.61 -0.85
C MET A 284 7.04 -11.01 0.23
N THR A 285 7.37 -9.72 0.07
CA THR A 285 8.11 -8.95 1.07
C THR A 285 7.70 -7.48 1.05
N HIS A 286 7.69 -6.86 2.22
CA HIS A 286 7.46 -5.42 2.37
C HIS A 286 8.81 -4.69 2.35
N LEU A 287 8.92 -3.69 1.49
CA LEU A 287 10.18 -2.97 1.23
C LEU A 287 10.30 -1.68 2.04
N GLY A 288 9.36 -1.38 2.94
CA GLY A 288 9.36 -0.10 3.66
C GLY A 288 9.07 1.06 2.70
N PRO A 289 9.66 2.25 2.93
CA PRO A 289 9.58 3.38 2.01
C PRO A 289 10.70 3.33 0.96
N ALA A 290 10.94 2.17 0.34
CA ALA A 290 12.06 1.95 -0.58
C ALA A 290 12.01 2.82 -1.84
N ALA A 291 10.81 3.15 -2.32
CA ALA A 291 10.61 3.59 -3.70
C ALA A 291 11.34 2.64 -4.68
N PRO A 292 10.93 1.35 -4.72
CA PRO A 292 11.52 0.42 -5.66
C PRO A 292 11.32 0.93 -7.10
N SER A 293 12.36 0.82 -7.92
CA SER A 293 12.40 1.41 -9.26
C SER A 293 12.89 0.46 -10.35
N GLY A 294 13.70 -0.55 -9.99
CA GLY A 294 14.20 -1.55 -10.93
C GLY A 294 14.01 -2.97 -10.39
N LEU A 295 13.84 -3.96 -11.26
CA LEU A 295 13.71 -5.37 -10.90
C LEU A 295 14.23 -6.29 -12.01
N MET A 296 15.27 -7.06 -11.71
CA MET A 296 15.83 -8.05 -12.64
C MET A 296 15.89 -9.44 -12.00
N ARG A 297 15.56 -10.48 -12.78
CA ARG A 297 15.89 -11.87 -12.46
C ARG A 297 17.21 -12.22 -13.11
N TYR A 298 18.14 -12.75 -12.31
CA TYR A 298 19.46 -13.14 -12.80
C TYR A 298 19.41 -14.51 -13.50
N GLU A 299 19.69 -14.53 -14.80
CA GLU A 299 19.56 -15.70 -15.69
C GLU A 299 20.85 -16.54 -15.75
N SER A 300 22.03 -15.90 -15.74
CA SER A 300 23.29 -16.63 -15.84
C SER A 300 23.67 -17.38 -14.56
N SER A 301 24.71 -18.18 -14.66
CA SER A 301 25.37 -18.83 -13.51
C SER A 301 26.72 -18.19 -13.15
N ARG A 302 27.05 -17.02 -13.70
CA ARG A 302 28.38 -16.38 -13.59
C ARG A 302 28.67 -15.84 -12.19
N PHE A 303 27.67 -15.29 -11.51
CA PHE A 303 27.78 -14.95 -10.08
C PHE A 303 27.86 -16.20 -9.19
N GLY A 304 27.43 -17.35 -9.70
CA GLY A 304 27.31 -18.61 -8.99
C GLY A 304 25.89 -19.18 -9.16
N ARG A 305 25.75 -20.51 -9.09
CA ARG A 305 24.44 -21.18 -9.24
C ARG A 305 23.45 -20.79 -8.14
N GLU A 306 23.95 -20.34 -6.99
CA GLU A 306 23.15 -19.82 -5.90
C GLU A 306 22.50 -18.46 -6.21
N PHE A 307 22.99 -17.74 -7.23
CA PHE A 307 22.43 -16.47 -7.68
C PHE A 307 21.43 -16.63 -8.81
N GLN A 308 21.56 -17.68 -9.61
CA GLN A 308 20.67 -17.98 -10.73
C GLN A 308 19.22 -18.10 -10.26
N GLY A 309 18.33 -17.38 -10.93
CA GLY A 309 16.91 -17.34 -10.65
C GLY A 309 16.49 -16.44 -9.49
N ASN A 310 17.42 -15.76 -8.81
CA ASN A 310 17.06 -14.77 -7.80
C ASN A 310 16.66 -13.44 -8.45
N LEU A 311 15.87 -12.65 -7.72
CA LEU A 311 15.54 -11.29 -8.11
C LEU A 311 16.50 -10.29 -7.45
N PHE A 312 16.76 -9.18 -8.12
CA PHE A 312 17.47 -8.03 -7.63
C PHE A 312 16.64 -6.78 -7.86
N SER A 313 16.41 -5.99 -6.82
CA SER A 313 15.60 -4.77 -6.90
C SER A 313 16.39 -3.52 -6.52
N SER A 314 16.14 -2.44 -7.25
CA SER A 314 16.73 -1.12 -6.98
C SER A 314 15.86 -0.37 -5.98
N HIS A 315 16.44 0.01 -4.83
CA HIS A 315 15.76 0.78 -3.79
C HIS A 315 16.29 2.21 -3.74
N PHE A 316 15.61 3.09 -4.45
CA PHE A 316 15.97 4.50 -4.61
C PHE A 316 16.24 5.20 -3.27
N ASN A 317 15.29 5.15 -2.34
CA ASN A 317 15.41 5.85 -1.04
C ASN A 317 16.37 5.15 -0.06
N LEU A 318 16.54 3.84 -0.21
CA LEU A 318 17.33 3.03 0.72
C LEU A 318 18.76 2.79 0.22
N ARG A 319 19.13 3.40 -0.91
CA ARG A 319 20.51 3.50 -1.42
C ARG A 319 21.15 2.14 -1.62
N ARG A 320 20.37 1.20 -2.15
CA ARG A 320 20.82 -0.18 -2.28
C ARG A 320 20.17 -0.92 -3.44
N ILE A 321 20.89 -1.95 -3.90
CA ILE A 321 20.30 -3.09 -4.61
C ILE A 321 20.08 -4.20 -3.59
N GLN A 322 18.86 -4.70 -3.50
CA GLN A 322 18.51 -5.81 -2.63
C GLN A 322 18.32 -7.09 -3.44
N ARG A 323 18.91 -8.19 -2.96
CA ARG A 323 18.73 -9.54 -3.51
C ARG A 323 17.55 -10.21 -2.81
N HIS A 324 16.71 -10.87 -3.59
CA HIS A 324 15.59 -11.69 -3.15
C HIS A 324 15.74 -13.11 -3.68
N GLN A 325 16.02 -14.07 -2.81
CA GLN A 325 16.01 -15.48 -3.17
C GLN A 325 14.56 -15.98 -3.16
N LEU A 326 14.07 -16.41 -4.33
CA LEU A 326 12.73 -16.97 -4.47
C LEU A 326 12.66 -18.35 -3.82
N ILE A 327 11.63 -18.56 -3.00
CA ILE A 327 11.35 -19.83 -2.34
C ILE A 327 9.87 -20.16 -2.58
N GLU A 328 9.61 -21.29 -3.23
CA GLU A 328 8.26 -21.82 -3.38
C GLU A 328 7.60 -22.03 -2.00
N ASP A 329 6.39 -21.50 -1.83
CA ASP A 329 5.61 -21.56 -0.59
C ASP A 329 4.12 -21.74 -0.91
N GLY A 330 3.62 -22.97 -0.74
CA GLY A 330 2.30 -23.36 -1.21
C GLY A 330 2.21 -23.31 -2.74
N THR A 331 1.26 -22.52 -3.25
CA THR A 331 1.05 -22.26 -4.68
C THR A 331 1.59 -20.90 -5.14
N SER A 332 2.37 -20.22 -4.29
CA SER A 332 2.98 -18.91 -4.52
C SER A 332 4.43 -18.92 -4.05
N PHE A 333 5.05 -17.74 -3.95
CA PHE A 333 6.44 -17.58 -3.50
C PHE A 333 6.51 -16.72 -2.24
N ARG A 334 7.56 -16.97 -1.45
CA ARG A 334 8.12 -16.04 -0.47
C ARG A 334 9.58 -15.77 -0.83
N THR A 335 10.17 -14.75 -0.21
CA THR A 335 11.58 -14.41 -0.46
C THR A 335 12.44 -14.53 0.80
N LEU A 336 13.73 -14.82 0.59
CA LEU A 336 14.77 -14.54 1.57
C LEU A 336 15.60 -13.34 1.06
N ASP A 337 15.54 -12.24 1.79
CA ASP A 337 16.06 -10.95 1.34
C ASP A 337 17.42 -10.64 1.97
N SER A 338 18.33 -10.08 1.19
CA SER A 338 19.65 -9.62 1.66
C SER A 338 20.13 -8.42 0.86
N ASP A 339 20.79 -7.46 1.51
CA ASP A 339 21.41 -6.35 0.80
C ASP A 339 22.58 -6.86 -0.07
N PHE A 340 22.66 -6.38 -1.32
CA PHE A 340 23.67 -6.83 -2.28
C PHE A 340 24.66 -5.72 -2.65
N VAL A 341 24.18 -4.54 -3.04
CA VAL A 341 25.02 -3.35 -3.21
C VAL A 341 24.45 -2.28 -2.30
N VAL A 342 25.25 -1.72 -1.41
CA VAL A 342 24.83 -0.61 -0.52
C VAL A 342 25.81 0.52 -0.64
N SER A 343 25.33 1.76 -0.82
CA SER A 343 26.17 2.95 -0.71
C SER A 343 25.91 3.67 0.61
N SER A 344 26.98 4.10 1.28
CA SER A 344 26.85 5.02 2.42
C SER A 344 26.59 6.47 2.00
N HIS A 345 26.76 6.79 0.71
CA HIS A 345 26.53 8.13 0.18
C HIS A 345 25.03 8.39 0.03
N HIS A 346 24.58 9.57 0.48
CA HIS A 346 23.16 9.92 0.47
C HIS A 346 22.58 10.17 -0.91
N ASP A 347 23.42 10.57 -1.86
CA ASP A 347 23.00 10.86 -3.24
C ASP A 347 23.18 9.66 -4.20
N PHE A 348 23.29 8.44 -3.66
CA PHE A 348 23.20 7.21 -4.46
C PHE A 348 21.74 6.78 -4.56
N HIS A 349 21.14 6.93 -5.72
CA HIS A 349 19.74 6.64 -5.96
C HIS A 349 19.62 5.65 -7.12
N PRO A 350 19.84 4.34 -6.84
CA PRO A 350 19.75 3.33 -7.87
C PRO A 350 18.31 3.27 -8.37
N THR A 351 18.14 3.41 -9.68
CA THR A 351 16.86 3.39 -10.37
C THR A 351 16.64 2.11 -11.17
N ASP A 352 17.70 1.45 -11.61
CA ASP A 352 17.59 0.24 -12.45
C ASP A 352 18.77 -0.73 -12.19
N VAL A 353 18.54 -2.00 -12.47
CA VAL A 353 19.50 -3.09 -12.35
C VAL A 353 19.24 -4.12 -13.45
N LEU A 354 20.26 -4.43 -14.23
CA LEU A 354 20.14 -5.30 -15.42
C LEU A 354 21.35 -6.23 -15.56
N GLU A 355 21.16 -7.35 -16.27
CA GLU A 355 22.22 -8.32 -16.54
C GLU A 355 22.81 -8.09 -17.94
N ASP A 356 24.12 -7.91 -18.01
CA ASP A 356 24.89 -7.75 -19.26
C ASP A 356 25.11 -9.13 -19.93
N GLY A 357 25.38 -9.17 -21.23
CA GLY A 357 25.54 -10.43 -22.00
C GLY A 357 26.70 -11.32 -21.53
N ASP A 358 27.67 -10.76 -20.81
CA ASP A 358 28.75 -11.51 -20.16
C ASP A 358 28.37 -12.11 -18.79
N GLY A 359 27.14 -11.86 -18.34
CA GLY A 359 26.58 -12.28 -17.06
C GLY A 359 27.01 -11.43 -15.86
N THR A 360 27.61 -10.26 -16.09
CA THR A 360 27.78 -9.23 -15.05
C THR A 360 26.50 -8.43 -14.85
N MET A 361 26.44 -7.61 -13.80
CA MET A 361 25.26 -6.81 -13.46
C MET A 361 25.58 -5.34 -13.60
N LEU A 362 24.74 -4.57 -14.28
CA LEU A 362 24.78 -3.11 -14.26
C LEU A 362 23.83 -2.57 -13.19
N VAL A 363 24.26 -1.50 -12.52
CA VAL A 363 23.48 -0.73 -11.57
C VAL A 363 23.41 0.71 -12.08
N VAL A 364 22.21 1.16 -12.41
CA VAL A 364 21.95 2.51 -12.90
C VAL A 364 21.63 3.41 -11.72
N ASP A 365 22.42 4.47 -11.54
CA ASP A 365 22.21 5.49 -10.51
C ASP A 365 21.89 6.83 -11.16
N THR A 366 20.72 7.39 -10.85
CA THR A 366 20.28 8.64 -11.45
C THR A 366 20.95 9.88 -10.85
N GLY A 367 21.63 9.73 -9.71
CA GLY A 367 22.24 10.83 -8.97
C GLY A 367 21.21 11.65 -8.17
N GLY A 368 21.26 12.96 -8.28
CA GLY A 368 20.51 13.91 -7.45
C GLY A 368 19.00 13.91 -7.64
N TRP A 369 18.29 14.23 -6.56
CA TRP A 369 16.84 14.06 -6.41
C TRP A 369 15.96 14.87 -7.39
N TYR A 370 14.94 14.23 -7.99
CA TYR A 370 13.81 14.89 -8.68
C TYR A 370 12.56 14.95 -7.78
N LYS A 371 12.05 16.17 -7.55
CA LYS A 371 10.78 16.48 -6.88
C LYS A 371 9.59 16.29 -7.83
N LEU A 372 9.54 15.18 -8.57
CA LEU A 372 8.36 14.77 -9.34
C LEU A 372 7.57 13.77 -8.50
N CYS A 373 6.53 14.26 -7.81
CA CYS A 373 5.60 13.46 -7.00
C CYS A 373 6.20 12.55 -5.90
N CYS A 374 7.48 12.68 -5.60
CA CYS A 374 8.12 11.99 -4.48
C CYS A 374 7.96 12.77 -3.16
N PRO A 375 7.39 12.16 -2.12
CA PRO A 375 7.05 12.87 -0.88
C PRO A 375 8.17 12.92 0.15
N THR A 376 9.24 12.15 -0.03
CA THR A 376 10.27 11.93 1.00
C THR A 376 11.46 12.89 0.93
N SER A 377 11.62 13.69 -0.13
CA SER A 377 12.59 14.80 -0.15
C SER A 377 12.09 15.92 -1.07
N GLN A 378 12.16 17.15 -0.59
CA GLN A 378 11.72 18.36 -1.31
C GLN A 378 12.91 19.21 -1.78
N LEU A 379 14.14 18.81 -1.45
CA LEU A 379 15.37 19.52 -1.80
C LEU A 379 15.94 18.93 -3.09
N TYR A 380 15.60 19.59 -4.19
CA TYR A 380 16.14 19.32 -5.53
C TYR A 380 17.65 19.60 -5.60
N LYS A 381 18.41 18.65 -6.16
CA LYS A 381 19.87 18.74 -6.38
C LYS A 381 20.25 18.39 -7.83
N PRO A 382 19.94 19.24 -8.82
CA PRO A 382 20.24 18.93 -10.22
C PRO A 382 21.73 18.79 -10.53
N ASP A 383 22.56 19.38 -9.67
CA ASP A 383 24.00 19.41 -9.77
C ASP A 383 24.66 18.07 -9.40
N VAL A 384 23.94 17.19 -8.71
CA VAL A 384 24.41 15.82 -8.44
C VAL A 384 24.03 14.95 -9.63
N LEU A 385 25.02 14.63 -10.46
CA LEU A 385 24.86 13.77 -11.63
C LEU A 385 24.92 12.29 -11.25
N GLY A 386 24.32 11.46 -12.09
CA GLY A 386 24.30 10.01 -11.95
C GLY A 386 25.45 9.31 -12.68
N ALA A 387 25.39 7.98 -12.70
CA ALA A 387 26.38 7.09 -13.29
C ALA A 387 25.82 5.67 -13.48
N ILE A 388 26.54 4.85 -14.24
CA ILE A 388 26.28 3.42 -14.38
C ILE A 388 27.49 2.65 -13.85
N TYR A 389 27.23 1.70 -12.96
CA TYR A 389 28.25 0.87 -12.34
C TYR A 389 28.09 -0.58 -12.77
N ARG A 390 29.20 -1.30 -12.97
CA ARG A 390 29.19 -2.74 -13.18
C ARG A 390 29.62 -3.46 -11.92
N VAL A 391 28.85 -4.49 -11.55
CA VAL A 391 29.17 -5.45 -10.49
C VAL A 391 29.57 -6.77 -11.13
N LYS A 392 30.73 -7.28 -10.75
CA LYS A 392 31.24 -8.57 -11.23
C LYS A 392 31.83 -9.39 -10.09
N ARG A 393 31.90 -10.69 -10.31
CA ARG A 393 32.59 -11.59 -9.38
C ARG A 393 34.10 -11.48 -9.61
N THR A 394 34.92 -11.38 -8.57
CA THR A 394 36.38 -11.22 -8.71
C THR A 394 37.05 -12.39 -9.45
N ALA A 395 36.42 -13.58 -9.42
CA ALA A 395 36.88 -14.77 -10.14
C ALA A 395 36.24 -14.93 -11.53
N ASN A 396 35.48 -13.95 -12.02
CA ASN A 396 34.81 -14.05 -13.30
C ASN A 396 35.84 -14.06 -14.43
N LYS A 397 35.59 -14.86 -15.47
CA LYS A 397 36.46 -14.93 -16.65
C LYS A 397 35.76 -14.22 -17.80
N ASP A 398 36.54 -13.51 -18.61
CA ASP A 398 36.05 -12.84 -19.81
C ASP A 398 35.22 -13.79 -20.69
N VAL A 399 34.02 -13.34 -21.06
CA VAL A 399 33.14 -14.08 -21.96
C VAL A 399 33.44 -13.65 -23.37
N ARG A 400 33.83 -14.60 -24.22
CA ARG A 400 34.05 -14.33 -25.63
C ARG A 400 32.71 -14.22 -26.33
N ASP A 401 32.52 -13.11 -27.07
CA ASP A 401 31.33 -12.90 -27.91
C ASP A 401 30.01 -13.03 -27.10
N PRO A 402 29.83 -12.23 -26.04
CA PRO A 402 28.73 -12.39 -25.08
C PRO A 402 27.34 -12.34 -25.75
N TYR A 403 27.17 -11.47 -26.74
CA TYR A 403 25.92 -11.30 -27.49
C TYR A 403 25.80 -12.20 -28.73
N GLY A 404 26.80 -13.05 -29.01
CA GLY A 404 26.77 -13.91 -30.20
C GLY A 404 26.84 -13.16 -31.52
N ILE A 405 27.50 -11.99 -31.55
CA ILE A 405 27.63 -11.11 -32.72
C ILE A 405 28.36 -11.82 -33.87
N ARG A 406 29.29 -12.72 -33.53
CA ARG A 406 30.07 -13.48 -34.52
C ARG A 406 29.32 -14.69 -35.10
N ILE A 407 28.11 -14.97 -34.62
CA ILE A 407 27.26 -16.04 -35.14
C ILE A 407 26.48 -15.54 -36.36
N SER A 408 26.53 -16.26 -37.47
CA SER A 408 25.74 -15.95 -38.67
C SER A 408 24.28 -16.35 -38.51
N TRP A 409 23.53 -15.65 -37.65
CA TRP A 409 22.15 -15.98 -37.27
C TRP A 409 21.20 -16.26 -38.44
N LYS A 410 21.33 -15.52 -39.55
CA LYS A 410 20.49 -15.66 -40.75
C LYS A 410 20.75 -16.96 -41.55
N ASP A 411 21.91 -17.58 -41.36
CA ASP A 411 22.35 -18.76 -42.11
C ASP A 411 22.20 -20.06 -41.30
N LEU A 412 21.79 -19.98 -40.03
CA LEU A 412 21.65 -21.15 -39.17
C LEU A 412 20.46 -22.03 -39.56
N SER A 413 20.68 -23.34 -39.54
CA SER A 413 19.61 -24.34 -39.60
C SER A 413 18.84 -24.41 -38.28
N VAL A 414 17.60 -24.93 -38.33
CA VAL A 414 16.78 -25.20 -37.14
C VAL A 414 17.53 -26.08 -36.12
N SER A 415 18.31 -27.06 -36.59
CA SER A 415 19.10 -27.93 -35.70
C SER A 415 20.20 -27.18 -34.96
N GLU A 416 20.83 -26.20 -35.59
CA GLU A 416 21.85 -25.36 -34.97
C GLU A 416 21.22 -24.40 -33.96
N LEU A 417 20.07 -23.81 -34.28
CA LEU A 417 19.28 -22.98 -33.35
C LEU A 417 18.88 -23.77 -32.10
N LEU A 418 18.34 -24.98 -32.26
CA LEU A 418 18.01 -25.88 -31.15
C LEU A 418 19.22 -26.21 -30.27
N THR A 419 20.42 -26.26 -30.84
CA THR A 419 21.66 -26.47 -30.08
C THR A 419 22.02 -25.23 -29.26
N LEU A 420 21.84 -24.03 -29.82
CA LEU A 420 22.13 -22.76 -29.14
C LEU A 420 21.18 -22.44 -27.98
N LEU A 421 20.04 -23.13 -27.85
CA LEU A 421 19.20 -23.06 -26.64
C LEU A 421 19.94 -23.55 -25.38
N GLY A 422 20.97 -24.38 -25.54
CA GLY A 422 21.83 -24.85 -24.46
C GLY A 422 23.10 -24.02 -24.24
N ASP A 423 23.24 -22.86 -24.90
CA ASP A 423 24.43 -22.02 -24.75
C ASP A 423 24.50 -21.39 -23.33
N ASP A 424 25.71 -21.31 -22.77
CA ASP A 424 25.95 -20.72 -21.44
C ASP A 424 25.82 -19.19 -21.41
N ARG A 425 25.75 -18.54 -22.59
CA ARG A 425 25.52 -17.09 -22.74
C ARG A 425 24.02 -16.84 -22.84
N HIS A 426 23.45 -16.17 -21.84
CA HIS A 426 22.01 -15.97 -21.76
C HIS A 426 21.46 -15.18 -22.97
N SER A 427 22.16 -14.15 -23.44
CA SER A 427 21.77 -13.37 -24.62
C SER A 427 21.74 -14.20 -25.91
N VAL A 428 22.66 -15.17 -26.07
CA VAL A 428 22.69 -16.07 -27.24
C VAL A 428 21.54 -17.06 -27.20
N ASN A 429 21.28 -17.64 -26.03
CA ASN A 429 20.12 -18.48 -25.78
C ASN A 429 18.81 -17.75 -26.14
N GLN A 430 18.62 -16.53 -25.62
CA GLN A 430 17.40 -15.74 -25.83
C GLN A 430 17.21 -15.36 -27.29
N ARG A 431 18.30 -14.94 -27.97
CA ARG A 431 18.29 -14.68 -29.41
C ARG A 431 17.98 -15.94 -30.21
N SER A 432 18.45 -17.12 -29.79
CA SER A 432 18.10 -18.39 -30.43
C SER A 432 16.61 -18.71 -30.31
N VAL A 433 15.98 -18.49 -29.15
CA VAL A 433 14.51 -18.63 -29.00
C VAL A 433 13.77 -17.73 -29.99
N GLN A 434 14.20 -16.48 -30.11
CA GLN A 434 13.62 -15.52 -31.04
C GLN A 434 13.74 -15.98 -32.50
N VAL A 435 14.98 -16.25 -32.95
CA VAL A 435 15.25 -16.67 -34.34
C VAL A 435 14.57 -18.02 -34.66
N LEU A 436 14.50 -18.95 -33.69
CA LEU A 436 13.78 -20.21 -33.84
C LEU A 436 12.28 -20.00 -34.05
N SER A 437 11.67 -19.04 -33.34
CA SER A 437 10.25 -18.72 -33.54
C SER A 437 9.98 -18.11 -34.92
N GLU A 438 10.92 -17.32 -35.45
CA GLU A 438 10.82 -16.72 -36.79
C GLU A 438 10.91 -17.75 -37.93
N GLN A 439 11.46 -18.95 -37.67
CA GLN A 439 11.41 -20.08 -38.63
C GLN A 439 9.99 -20.63 -38.82
N GLY A 440 9.03 -20.27 -37.95
CA GLY A 440 7.63 -20.65 -38.05
C GLY A 440 7.43 -22.17 -38.14
N GLY A 441 6.63 -22.61 -39.11
CA GLY A 441 6.30 -24.02 -39.31
C GLY A 441 7.52 -24.96 -39.45
N ASN A 442 8.66 -24.46 -39.95
CA ASN A 442 9.87 -25.26 -40.11
C ASN A 442 10.50 -25.68 -38.77
N ALA A 443 10.24 -24.93 -37.69
CA ALA A 443 10.76 -25.24 -36.36
C ALA A 443 9.94 -26.33 -35.63
N ILE A 444 8.66 -26.49 -35.96
CA ILE A 444 7.71 -27.28 -35.14
C ILE A 444 8.11 -28.75 -35.02
N GLU A 445 8.35 -29.44 -36.15
CA GLU A 445 8.66 -30.87 -36.12
C GLU A 445 10.02 -31.17 -35.45
N PRO A 446 11.12 -30.45 -35.77
CA PRO A 446 12.37 -30.58 -35.03
C PRO A 446 12.23 -30.29 -33.52
N SER A 447 11.45 -29.28 -33.14
CA SER A 447 11.17 -28.95 -31.74
C SER A 447 10.44 -30.08 -31.01
N LYS A 448 9.44 -30.73 -31.64
CA LYS A 448 8.75 -31.90 -31.07
C LYS A 448 9.71 -33.04 -30.76
N ILE A 449 10.62 -33.34 -31.68
CA ILE A 449 11.62 -34.41 -31.51
C ILE A 449 12.47 -34.14 -30.25
N VAL A 450 12.87 -32.89 -30.01
CA VAL A 450 13.67 -32.54 -28.83
C VAL A 450 12.82 -32.53 -27.54
N LEU A 451 11.56 -32.10 -27.59
CA LEU A 451 10.65 -32.16 -26.44
C LEU A 451 10.46 -33.60 -25.92
N GLU A 452 10.33 -34.56 -26.85
CA GLU A 452 10.13 -35.98 -26.52
C GLU A 452 11.44 -36.72 -26.17
N ALA A 453 12.60 -36.14 -26.49
CA ALA A 453 13.89 -36.77 -26.21
C ALA A 453 14.15 -36.87 -24.69
N GLU A 454 14.43 -38.08 -24.20
CA GLU A 454 14.75 -38.33 -22.78
C GLU A 454 16.04 -37.63 -22.31
N GLY A 455 16.99 -37.40 -23.22
CA GLY A 455 18.29 -36.79 -22.91
C GLY A 455 18.33 -35.25 -22.93
N ALA A 456 17.26 -34.58 -23.37
CA ALA A 456 17.23 -33.12 -23.42
C ALA A 456 16.90 -32.52 -22.04
N SER A 457 17.61 -31.46 -21.66
CA SER A 457 17.41 -30.81 -20.35
C SER A 457 16.09 -30.06 -20.27
N THR A 458 15.54 -29.93 -19.06
CA THR A 458 14.31 -29.17 -18.79
C THR A 458 14.37 -27.75 -19.33
N SER A 459 15.49 -27.04 -19.11
CA SER A 459 15.68 -25.67 -19.58
C SER A 459 15.58 -25.55 -21.11
N ILE A 460 16.21 -26.47 -21.86
CA ILE A 460 16.10 -26.47 -23.34
C ILE A 460 14.65 -26.72 -23.76
N LYS A 461 13.96 -27.67 -23.10
CA LYS A 461 12.55 -27.96 -23.39
C LYS A 461 11.65 -26.76 -23.09
N GLN A 462 11.86 -26.04 -22.00
CA GLN A 462 11.12 -24.82 -21.68
C GLN A 462 11.35 -23.72 -22.73
N GLN A 463 12.59 -23.50 -23.15
CA GLN A 463 12.91 -22.56 -24.23
C GLN A 463 12.24 -22.93 -25.55
N ILE A 464 12.13 -24.22 -25.87
CA ILE A 464 11.37 -24.69 -27.03
C ILE A 464 9.89 -24.34 -26.87
N LEU A 465 9.28 -24.53 -25.69
CA LEU A 465 7.89 -24.14 -25.45
C LEU A 465 7.70 -22.62 -25.62
N TRP A 466 8.65 -21.80 -25.18
CA TRP A 466 8.63 -20.35 -25.39
C TRP A 466 8.74 -19.97 -26.88
N ALA A 467 9.60 -20.63 -27.65
CA ALA A 467 9.66 -20.44 -29.10
C ALA A 467 8.35 -20.87 -29.78
N LEU A 468 7.80 -22.03 -29.39
CA LEU A 468 6.53 -22.54 -29.92
C LEU A 468 5.35 -21.64 -29.53
N SER A 469 5.37 -20.96 -28.38
CA SER A 469 4.37 -19.98 -27.98
C SER A 469 4.27 -18.83 -28.99
N ARG A 470 5.41 -18.41 -29.55
CA ARG A 470 5.49 -17.29 -30.51
C ARG A 470 5.13 -17.68 -31.94
N ILE A 471 5.04 -18.98 -32.24
CA ILE A 471 4.62 -19.47 -33.56
C ILE A 471 3.09 -19.57 -33.60
N PRO A 472 2.40 -18.85 -34.51
CA PRO A 472 0.95 -18.91 -34.60
C PRO A 472 0.47 -20.26 -35.19
N GLY A 473 -0.75 -20.65 -34.80
CA GLY A 473 -1.49 -21.76 -35.42
C GLY A 473 -1.48 -23.10 -34.68
N ASP A 474 -2.41 -23.97 -35.08
CA ASP A 474 -2.77 -25.19 -34.35
C ASP A 474 -1.64 -26.22 -34.23
N GLU A 475 -0.75 -26.31 -35.23
CA GLU A 475 0.36 -27.28 -35.20
C GLU A 475 1.38 -26.96 -34.10
N ALA A 476 1.62 -25.67 -33.83
CA ALA A 476 2.46 -25.26 -32.71
C ALA A 476 1.78 -25.59 -31.37
N ARG A 477 0.45 -25.42 -31.28
CA ARG A 477 -0.33 -25.79 -30.09
C ARG A 477 -0.32 -27.30 -29.85
N LYS A 478 -0.48 -28.11 -30.89
CA LYS A 478 -0.32 -29.57 -30.83
C LYS A 478 1.05 -29.97 -30.28
N ALA A 479 2.12 -29.31 -30.71
CA ALA A 479 3.47 -29.55 -30.19
C ALA A 479 3.59 -29.22 -28.70
N VAL A 480 3.04 -28.09 -28.26
CA VAL A 480 3.00 -27.70 -26.83
C VAL A 480 2.24 -28.73 -25.98
N ARG A 481 1.10 -29.24 -26.47
CA ARG A 481 0.29 -30.24 -25.75
C ARG A 481 1.03 -31.54 -25.45
N LEU A 482 2.09 -31.89 -26.20
CA LEU A 482 2.93 -33.05 -25.88
C LEU A 482 3.57 -32.92 -24.49
N ALA A 483 3.95 -31.71 -24.10
CA ALA A 483 4.55 -31.42 -22.81
C ALA A 483 3.55 -31.45 -21.64
N LEU A 484 2.23 -31.54 -21.88
CA LEU A 484 1.23 -31.69 -20.81
C LEU A 484 1.20 -33.11 -20.20
N ASN A 485 1.92 -34.07 -20.79
CA ASN A 485 2.00 -35.46 -20.30
C ASN A 485 3.35 -35.80 -19.62
N THR A 486 4.24 -34.84 -19.44
CA THR A 486 5.53 -35.05 -18.77
C THR A 486 5.37 -35.21 -17.27
N SER A 487 6.33 -35.84 -16.60
CA SER A 487 6.43 -35.87 -15.12
C SER A 487 7.25 -34.71 -14.56
N ASP A 488 7.86 -33.89 -15.41
CA ASP A 488 8.63 -32.71 -15.00
C ASP A 488 7.68 -31.55 -14.68
N ALA A 489 7.56 -31.23 -13.39
CA ALA A 489 6.67 -30.18 -12.92
C ALA A 489 6.99 -28.79 -13.48
N GLN A 490 8.27 -28.44 -13.68
CA GLN A 490 8.64 -27.13 -14.22
C GLN A 490 8.26 -27.01 -15.69
N LEU A 491 8.49 -28.07 -16.47
CA LEU A 491 8.06 -28.12 -17.87
C LEU A 491 6.53 -28.11 -18.01
N LEU A 492 5.82 -28.82 -17.12
CA LEU A 492 4.35 -28.79 -17.03
C LEU A 492 3.84 -27.37 -16.82
N ARG A 493 4.38 -26.64 -15.84
CA ARG A 493 3.98 -25.25 -15.54
C ARG A 493 4.11 -24.34 -16.77
N THR A 494 5.22 -24.45 -17.51
CA THR A 494 5.43 -23.72 -18.78
C THR A 494 4.40 -24.12 -19.84
N ALA A 495 4.17 -25.42 -20.05
CA ALA A 495 3.21 -25.90 -21.05
C ALA A 495 1.77 -25.45 -20.75
N ILE A 496 1.39 -25.45 -19.48
CA ILE A 496 0.09 -24.96 -19.01
C ILE A 496 -0.05 -23.45 -19.25
N HIS A 497 1.00 -22.67 -18.94
CA HIS A 497 1.02 -21.23 -19.22
C HIS A 497 0.78 -20.96 -20.71
N VAL A 498 1.53 -21.63 -21.59
CA VAL A 498 1.38 -21.47 -23.05
C VAL A 498 -0.01 -21.90 -23.52
N ALA A 499 -0.54 -23.02 -23.05
CA ALA A 499 -1.90 -23.45 -23.40
C ALA A 499 -2.96 -22.41 -22.95
N GLY A 500 -2.80 -21.83 -21.76
CA GLY A 500 -3.71 -20.84 -21.20
C GLY A 500 -3.69 -19.51 -21.94
N ILE A 501 -2.50 -18.94 -22.22
CA ILE A 501 -2.43 -17.64 -22.94
C ILE A 501 -2.94 -17.73 -24.37
N HIS A 502 -2.80 -18.88 -25.03
CA HIS A 502 -3.34 -19.13 -26.38
C HIS A 502 -4.79 -19.62 -26.39
N ARG A 503 -5.43 -19.73 -25.21
CA ARG A 503 -6.81 -20.24 -25.06
C ARG A 503 -7.04 -21.57 -25.80
N ASP A 504 -6.09 -22.49 -25.69
CA ASP A 504 -6.09 -23.78 -26.41
C ASP A 504 -7.13 -24.76 -25.85
N VAL A 505 -8.34 -24.74 -26.42
CA VAL A 505 -9.47 -25.60 -26.01
C VAL A 505 -9.12 -27.09 -26.03
N GLU A 506 -8.26 -27.54 -26.96
CA GLU A 506 -7.85 -28.95 -27.03
C GLU A 506 -6.97 -29.39 -25.84
N ALA A 507 -6.40 -28.45 -25.08
CA ALA A 507 -5.65 -28.76 -23.87
C ALA A 507 -6.53 -29.02 -22.65
N LEU A 508 -7.82 -28.62 -22.66
CA LEU A 508 -8.71 -28.71 -21.50
C LEU A 508 -8.78 -30.09 -20.84
N PRO A 509 -8.87 -31.22 -21.57
CA PRO A 509 -8.89 -32.54 -20.93
C PRO A 509 -7.62 -32.81 -20.11
N ALA A 510 -6.45 -32.41 -20.62
CA ALA A 510 -5.19 -32.57 -19.93
C ALA A 510 -5.09 -31.64 -18.72
N LEU A 511 -5.45 -30.36 -18.87
CA LEU A 511 -5.46 -29.39 -17.76
C LEU A 511 -6.42 -29.81 -16.64
N THR A 512 -7.59 -30.36 -17.00
CA THR A 512 -8.57 -30.87 -16.03
C THR A 512 -8.01 -32.03 -15.22
N ALA A 513 -7.24 -32.93 -15.84
CA ALA A 513 -6.56 -34.00 -15.12
C ALA A 513 -5.49 -33.46 -14.14
N LEU A 514 -4.81 -32.36 -14.52
CA LEU A 514 -3.78 -31.71 -13.70
C LEU A 514 -4.33 -30.96 -12.48
N LEU A 515 -5.64 -30.74 -12.37
CA LEU A 515 -6.25 -30.23 -11.13
C LEU A 515 -5.91 -31.12 -9.92
N ARG A 516 -5.69 -32.42 -10.12
CA ARG A 516 -5.38 -33.37 -9.05
C ARG A 516 -3.89 -33.69 -8.92
N HIS A 517 -3.03 -32.89 -9.53
CA HIS A 517 -1.58 -33.10 -9.49
C HIS A 517 -1.03 -32.97 -8.06
N GLU A 518 0.08 -33.66 -7.77
CA GLU A 518 0.69 -33.60 -6.43
C GLU A 518 1.37 -32.24 -6.18
N ASP A 519 2.02 -31.69 -7.20
CA ASP A 519 2.64 -30.37 -7.16
C ASP A 519 1.57 -29.25 -7.08
N PRO A 520 1.57 -28.43 -6.01
CA PRO A 520 0.61 -27.34 -5.83
C PRO A 520 0.65 -26.25 -6.90
N PHE A 521 1.82 -25.92 -7.44
CA PHE A 521 1.94 -24.94 -8.51
C PHE A 521 1.32 -25.45 -9.81
N VAL A 522 1.50 -26.74 -10.12
CA VAL A 522 0.85 -27.37 -11.28
C VAL A 522 -0.67 -27.27 -11.15
N CYS A 523 -1.23 -27.55 -9.97
CA CYS A 523 -2.67 -27.39 -9.71
C CYS A 523 -3.13 -25.94 -9.96
N ARG A 524 -2.47 -24.94 -9.33
CA ARG A 524 -2.85 -23.53 -9.49
C ARG A 524 -2.74 -23.06 -10.94
N LYS A 525 -1.64 -23.41 -11.63
CA LYS A 525 -1.45 -23.08 -13.05
C LYS A 525 -2.50 -23.75 -13.92
N ALA A 526 -2.87 -25.01 -13.66
CA ALA A 526 -3.92 -25.70 -14.41
C ALA A 526 -5.26 -24.98 -14.29
N VAL A 527 -5.62 -24.54 -13.07
CA VAL A 527 -6.81 -23.71 -12.82
C VAL A 527 -6.74 -22.38 -13.58
N GLU A 528 -5.61 -21.67 -13.52
CA GLU A 528 -5.41 -20.41 -14.25
C GLU A 528 -5.55 -20.61 -15.78
N GLY A 529 -4.94 -21.68 -16.31
CA GLY A 529 -5.03 -22.04 -17.73
C GLY A 529 -6.45 -22.37 -18.16
N ILE A 530 -7.18 -23.16 -17.38
CA ILE A 530 -8.60 -23.46 -17.63
C ILE A 530 -9.44 -22.19 -17.61
N GLY A 531 -9.24 -21.31 -16.62
CA GLY A 531 -9.92 -20.02 -16.52
C GLY A 531 -9.71 -19.17 -17.77
N ARG A 532 -8.46 -19.04 -18.25
CA ARG A 532 -8.14 -18.28 -19.46
C ARG A 532 -8.74 -18.86 -20.73
N ILE A 533 -8.86 -20.19 -20.84
CA ILE A 533 -9.51 -20.85 -21.97
C ILE A 533 -11.02 -20.52 -21.98
N GLY A 534 -11.66 -20.49 -20.80
CA GLY A 534 -12.98 -19.88 -20.64
C GLY A 534 -14.19 -20.76 -20.98
N GLU A 535 -14.04 -22.09 -21.06
CA GLU A 535 -15.16 -23.00 -21.40
C GLU A 535 -16.11 -23.25 -20.20
N PRO A 536 -17.41 -22.89 -20.27
CA PRO A 536 -18.32 -23.00 -19.12
C PRO A 536 -18.58 -24.43 -18.61
N GLU A 537 -18.44 -25.43 -19.47
CA GLU A 537 -18.74 -26.84 -19.16
C GLU A 537 -17.82 -27.44 -18.08
N ILE A 538 -16.69 -26.77 -17.81
CA ILE A 538 -15.71 -27.23 -16.83
C ILE A 538 -15.97 -26.72 -15.40
N ALA A 539 -16.95 -25.83 -15.22
CA ALA A 539 -17.24 -25.20 -13.93
C ALA A 539 -17.45 -26.22 -12.79
N ASP A 540 -18.16 -27.33 -13.05
CA ASP A 540 -18.38 -28.39 -12.07
C ASP A 540 -17.07 -29.07 -11.64
N ALA A 541 -16.12 -29.27 -12.56
CA ALA A 541 -14.83 -29.88 -12.25
C ALA A 541 -13.97 -28.96 -11.37
N ILE A 542 -13.98 -27.64 -11.65
CA ILE A 542 -13.29 -26.64 -10.82
C ILE A 542 -13.92 -26.57 -9.43
N LEU A 543 -15.26 -26.50 -9.33
CA LEU A 543 -15.98 -26.47 -8.06
C LEU A 543 -15.71 -27.71 -7.22
N GLN A 544 -15.72 -28.90 -7.83
CA GLN A 544 -15.38 -30.12 -7.12
C GLN A 544 -13.94 -30.10 -6.61
N HIS A 545 -12.99 -29.47 -7.32
CA HIS A 545 -11.61 -29.35 -6.85
C HIS A 545 -11.49 -28.44 -5.63
N ALA A 546 -12.37 -27.45 -5.46
CA ALA A 546 -12.36 -26.52 -4.33
C ALA A 546 -12.55 -27.18 -2.95
N HIS A 547 -12.76 -28.49 -2.82
CA HIS A 547 -12.64 -29.15 -1.51
C HIS A 547 -11.21 -29.11 -0.97
N ASP A 548 -10.20 -29.17 -1.85
CA ASP A 548 -8.75 -29.16 -1.54
C ASP A 548 -8.17 -27.73 -1.65
N LEU A 549 -8.78 -26.75 -0.96
CA LEU A 549 -8.18 -25.41 -0.88
C LEU A 549 -6.88 -25.46 -0.08
N ARG A 550 -5.79 -25.02 -0.70
CA ARG A 550 -4.43 -25.13 -0.16
C ARG A 550 -3.99 -23.83 0.52
N ASP A 551 -4.13 -22.71 -0.18
CA ASP A 551 -3.76 -21.39 0.30
C ASP A 551 -4.59 -20.29 -0.42
N ARG A 552 -4.27 -19.03 -0.11
CA ARG A 552 -4.96 -17.87 -0.66
C ARG A 552 -4.79 -17.71 -2.18
N ALA A 553 -3.61 -18.00 -2.74
CA ALA A 553 -3.37 -17.88 -4.18
C ALA A 553 -4.13 -18.96 -4.96
N HIS A 554 -4.23 -20.18 -4.39
CA HIS A 554 -5.06 -21.24 -4.95
C HIS A 554 -6.57 -20.90 -4.91
N GLU A 555 -7.08 -20.39 -3.79
CA GLU A 555 -8.47 -19.93 -3.68
C GLU A 555 -8.79 -18.82 -4.68
N HIS A 556 -7.83 -17.88 -4.89
CA HIS A 556 -7.98 -16.84 -5.89
C HIS A 556 -8.10 -17.44 -7.30
N ALA A 557 -7.15 -18.28 -7.70
CA ALA A 557 -7.14 -18.88 -9.02
C ALA A 557 -8.43 -19.65 -9.30
N LEU A 558 -8.92 -20.45 -8.35
CA LEU A 558 -10.17 -21.22 -8.48
C LEU A 558 -11.39 -20.33 -8.66
N THR A 559 -11.52 -19.34 -7.78
CA THR A 559 -12.66 -18.42 -7.80
C THR A 559 -12.65 -17.58 -9.07
N TYR A 560 -11.49 -17.04 -9.46
CA TYR A 560 -11.35 -16.24 -10.67
C TYR A 560 -11.58 -17.07 -11.94
N ALA A 561 -11.09 -18.32 -11.98
CA ALA A 561 -11.36 -19.22 -13.09
C ALA A 561 -12.86 -19.50 -13.24
N LEU A 562 -13.60 -19.70 -12.15
CA LEU A 562 -15.06 -19.88 -12.19
C LEU A 562 -15.81 -18.65 -12.72
N ILE A 563 -15.30 -17.46 -12.44
CA ILE A 563 -15.83 -16.20 -13.00
C ILE A 563 -15.51 -16.11 -14.51
N GLN A 564 -14.28 -16.44 -14.90
CA GLN A 564 -13.83 -16.41 -16.30
C GLN A 564 -14.59 -17.39 -17.19
N VAL A 565 -14.84 -18.62 -16.72
CA VAL A 565 -15.65 -19.62 -17.44
C VAL A 565 -17.15 -19.31 -17.37
N ASN A 566 -17.56 -18.20 -16.73
CA ASN A 566 -18.95 -17.79 -16.58
C ASN A 566 -19.84 -18.90 -15.97
N ALA A 567 -19.41 -19.44 -14.83
CA ALA A 567 -20.13 -20.51 -14.15
C ALA A 567 -21.60 -20.13 -13.87
N SER A 568 -22.54 -21.01 -14.22
CA SER A 568 -23.97 -20.71 -14.12
C SER A 568 -24.43 -20.53 -12.67
N ALA A 569 -25.41 -19.64 -12.45
CA ALA A 569 -26.00 -19.46 -11.13
C ALA A 569 -26.62 -20.77 -10.59
N GLU A 570 -27.22 -21.61 -11.46
CA GLU A 570 -27.77 -22.92 -11.08
C GLU A 570 -26.70 -23.83 -10.49
N THR A 571 -25.57 -23.97 -11.19
CA THR A 571 -24.39 -24.73 -10.74
C THR A 571 -23.88 -24.22 -9.38
N LEU A 572 -23.77 -22.90 -9.24
CA LEU A 572 -23.25 -22.29 -8.01
C LEU A 572 -24.21 -22.45 -6.82
N PHE A 573 -25.53 -22.30 -7.02
CA PHE A 573 -26.51 -22.56 -5.96
C PHE A 573 -26.55 -24.03 -5.54
N ALA A 574 -26.40 -24.97 -6.49
CA ALA A 574 -26.25 -26.38 -6.17
C ALA A 574 -25.00 -26.64 -5.29
N ALA A 575 -23.91 -25.90 -5.53
CA ALA A 575 -22.69 -25.96 -4.76
C ALA A 575 -22.80 -25.33 -3.35
N LEU A 576 -23.83 -24.52 -3.06
CA LEU A 576 -24.10 -23.97 -1.72
C LEU A 576 -24.83 -24.93 -0.76
N ALA A 577 -25.34 -26.06 -1.28
CA ALA A 577 -26.15 -26.99 -0.49
C ALA A 577 -25.40 -27.49 0.77
N PRO A 578 -26.10 -27.71 1.91
CA PRO A 578 -25.45 -28.15 3.16
C PRO A 578 -24.66 -29.46 3.07
N ALA A 579 -24.96 -30.32 2.09
CA ALA A 579 -24.24 -31.58 1.86
C ALA A 579 -22.86 -31.39 1.19
N GLN A 580 -22.57 -30.20 0.66
CA GLN A 580 -21.29 -29.88 0.01
C GLN A 580 -20.21 -29.53 1.04
N HIS A 581 -18.95 -29.71 0.65
CA HIS A 581 -17.81 -29.35 1.49
C HIS A 581 -17.77 -27.84 1.78
N PRO A 582 -17.42 -27.37 3.00
CA PRO A 582 -17.40 -25.95 3.35
C PRO A 582 -16.61 -25.08 2.38
N ASN A 583 -15.43 -25.53 1.95
CA ASN A 583 -14.61 -24.81 0.96
C ASN A 583 -15.30 -24.64 -0.40
N VAL A 584 -16.02 -25.66 -0.89
CA VAL A 584 -16.78 -25.59 -2.15
C VAL A 584 -17.88 -24.54 -2.03
N ARG A 585 -18.62 -24.57 -0.91
CA ARG A 585 -19.66 -23.59 -0.59
C ARG A 585 -19.07 -22.18 -0.50
N ARG A 586 -17.89 -22.03 0.10
CA ARG A 586 -17.19 -20.76 0.25
C ARG A 586 -16.80 -20.14 -1.10
N VAL A 587 -16.23 -20.94 -2.00
CA VAL A 587 -15.87 -20.51 -3.36
C VAL A 587 -17.13 -20.17 -4.15
N ALA A 588 -18.15 -21.06 -4.15
CA ALA A 588 -19.40 -20.81 -4.86
C ALA A 588 -20.10 -19.53 -4.40
N LEU A 589 -20.12 -19.28 -3.08
CA LEU A 589 -20.67 -18.06 -2.50
C LEU A 589 -19.93 -16.81 -2.98
N THR A 590 -18.60 -16.88 -3.06
CA THR A 590 -17.77 -15.79 -3.52
C THR A 590 -18.01 -15.51 -5.00
N VAL A 591 -18.06 -16.54 -5.85
CA VAL A 591 -18.37 -16.37 -7.28
C VAL A 591 -19.76 -15.76 -7.46
N LEU A 592 -20.78 -16.27 -6.78
CA LEU A 592 -22.13 -15.72 -6.84
C LEU A 592 -22.16 -14.23 -6.50
N SER A 593 -21.46 -13.80 -5.44
CA SER A 593 -21.44 -12.39 -5.05
C SER A 593 -20.79 -11.46 -6.08
N GLN A 594 -19.97 -11.99 -7.00
CA GLN A 594 -19.32 -11.21 -8.06
C GLN A 594 -20.09 -11.22 -9.38
N LEU A 595 -21.11 -12.07 -9.55
CA LEU A 595 -21.92 -12.13 -10.77
C LEU A 595 -23.06 -11.11 -10.75
N GLU A 596 -23.32 -10.47 -11.88
CA GLU A 596 -24.51 -9.62 -12.07
C GLU A 596 -25.79 -10.47 -12.12
N ASN A 597 -26.88 -9.97 -11.51
CA ASN A 597 -28.19 -10.65 -11.50
C ASN A 597 -28.16 -12.10 -10.97
N ASN A 598 -27.29 -12.37 -9.98
CA ASN A 598 -27.03 -13.70 -9.40
C ASN A 598 -28.18 -14.35 -8.60
N GLY A 599 -29.26 -13.64 -8.30
CA GLY A 599 -30.39 -14.14 -7.49
C GLY A 599 -30.08 -14.37 -5.99
N LEU A 600 -28.88 -14.01 -5.52
CA LEU A 600 -28.47 -14.10 -4.13
C LEU A 600 -29.30 -13.11 -3.28
N ASN A 601 -29.71 -13.54 -2.09
CA ASN A 601 -30.55 -12.74 -1.20
C ASN A 601 -30.37 -13.17 0.26
N ALA A 602 -30.97 -12.41 1.18
CA ALA A 602 -30.88 -12.64 2.62
C ALA A 602 -31.18 -14.10 3.06
N SER A 603 -32.14 -14.79 2.42
CA SER A 603 -32.51 -16.15 2.81
C SER A 603 -31.43 -17.19 2.49
N HIS A 604 -30.67 -16.99 1.41
CA HIS A 604 -29.54 -17.85 1.05
C HIS A 604 -28.38 -17.69 2.03
N ILE A 605 -28.20 -16.49 2.59
CA ILE A 605 -27.11 -16.16 3.51
C ILE A 605 -27.43 -16.52 4.95
N ALA A 606 -28.68 -16.40 5.38
CA ALA A 606 -29.09 -16.62 6.76
C ALA A 606 -28.53 -17.93 7.36
N GLY A 607 -28.69 -19.05 6.67
CA GLY A 607 -28.15 -20.34 7.15
C GLY A 607 -26.62 -20.45 7.12
N LEU A 608 -25.93 -19.63 6.33
CA LEU A 608 -24.47 -19.60 6.24
C LEU A 608 -23.83 -18.75 7.35
N LEU A 609 -24.56 -17.76 7.89
CA LEU A 609 -24.13 -16.93 9.02
C LEU A 609 -23.99 -17.71 10.33
N THR A 610 -24.54 -18.92 10.39
CA THR A 610 -24.43 -19.85 11.51
C THR A 610 -23.85 -21.19 11.07
N ALA A 611 -23.09 -21.22 9.97
CA ALA A 611 -22.38 -22.43 9.58
C ALA A 611 -21.38 -22.85 10.68
N GLU A 612 -21.24 -24.17 10.88
CA GLU A 612 -20.26 -24.74 11.81
C GLU A 612 -18.82 -24.39 11.42
N ASP A 613 -18.55 -24.27 10.11
CA ASP A 613 -17.24 -23.88 9.59
C ASP A 613 -17.04 -22.36 9.67
N ASP A 614 -16.01 -21.96 10.41
CA ASP A 614 -15.69 -20.55 10.68
C ASP A 614 -15.38 -19.78 9.40
N ALA A 615 -14.64 -20.38 8.47
CA ALA A 615 -14.21 -19.70 7.25
C ALA A 615 -15.36 -19.46 6.26
N LEU A 616 -16.31 -20.39 6.18
CA LEU A 616 -17.56 -20.21 5.42
C LEU A 616 -18.43 -19.13 6.06
N ARG A 617 -18.53 -19.12 7.40
CA ARG A 617 -19.29 -18.11 8.14
C ARG A 617 -18.70 -16.71 7.97
N ASP A 618 -17.38 -16.58 8.03
CA ASP A 618 -16.67 -15.32 7.78
C ASP A 618 -16.84 -14.87 6.33
N ARG A 619 -16.83 -15.78 5.36
CA ARG A 619 -17.14 -15.43 3.95
C ARG A 619 -18.58 -14.98 3.78
N ALA A 620 -19.54 -15.62 4.44
CA ALA A 620 -20.93 -15.19 4.42
C ALA A 620 -21.09 -13.79 5.02
N MET A 621 -20.37 -13.50 6.11
CA MET A 621 -20.32 -12.14 6.68
C MET A 621 -19.73 -11.12 5.72
N TRP A 622 -18.62 -11.46 5.08
CA TRP A 622 -17.98 -10.61 4.09
C TRP A 622 -18.94 -10.27 2.94
N VAL A 623 -19.63 -11.28 2.37
CA VAL A 623 -20.63 -11.05 1.32
C VAL A 623 -21.79 -10.20 1.83
N ALA A 624 -22.33 -10.50 3.01
CA ALA A 624 -23.46 -9.77 3.57
C ALA A 624 -23.09 -8.30 3.89
N GLY A 625 -21.82 -7.99 4.14
CA GLY A 625 -21.29 -6.64 4.31
C GLY A 625 -21.47 -5.74 3.08
N PHE A 626 -21.49 -6.29 1.87
CA PHE A 626 -21.80 -5.54 0.64
C PHE A 626 -23.30 -5.34 0.41
N HIS A 627 -24.15 -5.97 1.22
CA HIS A 627 -25.61 -5.97 1.08
C HIS A 627 -26.31 -5.49 2.35
N PRO A 628 -26.07 -4.24 2.80
CA PRO A 628 -26.66 -3.72 4.02
C PRO A 628 -28.20 -3.78 4.00
N GLU A 629 -28.84 -3.76 2.82
CA GLU A 629 -30.29 -3.89 2.63
C GLU A 629 -30.86 -5.24 3.08
N TRP A 630 -30.04 -6.29 3.24
CA TRP A 630 -30.49 -7.61 3.67
C TRP A 630 -30.88 -7.70 5.14
N GLY A 631 -30.56 -6.70 5.97
CA GLY A 631 -30.83 -6.76 7.41
C GLY A 631 -32.30 -7.00 7.76
N GLY A 632 -33.25 -6.52 6.94
CA GLY A 632 -34.67 -6.83 7.13
C GLY A 632 -35.00 -8.32 7.00
N GLY A 633 -34.40 -9.01 6.03
CA GLY A 633 -34.55 -10.46 5.83
C GLY A 633 -33.75 -11.30 6.83
N LEU A 634 -32.68 -10.74 7.41
CA LEU A 634 -31.82 -11.42 8.40
C LEU A 634 -32.30 -11.22 9.85
N ALA A 635 -33.15 -10.24 10.13
CA ALA A 635 -33.61 -9.94 11.48
C ALA A 635 -34.23 -11.15 12.19
N SER A 636 -35.11 -11.90 11.51
CA SER A 636 -35.74 -13.10 12.08
C SER A 636 -34.75 -14.24 12.32
N HIS A 637 -33.67 -14.31 11.54
CA HIS A 637 -32.62 -15.30 11.76
C HIS A 637 -31.85 -15.00 13.06
N PHE A 638 -31.43 -13.76 13.28
CA PHE A 638 -30.76 -13.37 14.53
C PHE A 638 -31.65 -13.58 15.76
N GLU A 639 -32.97 -13.36 15.62
CA GLU A 639 -33.94 -13.70 16.66
C GLU A 639 -33.96 -15.20 16.97
N SER A 640 -34.04 -16.07 15.96
CA SER A 640 -34.07 -17.52 16.19
C SER A 640 -32.80 -18.03 16.88
N VAL A 641 -31.63 -17.53 16.47
CA VAL A 641 -30.33 -17.97 17.01
C VAL A 641 -30.22 -17.65 18.51
N LEU A 642 -30.68 -16.49 18.96
CA LEU A 642 -30.63 -16.11 20.37
C LEU A 642 -31.70 -16.81 21.25
N LEU A 643 -32.77 -17.31 20.64
CA LEU A 643 -33.84 -18.01 21.36
C LEU A 643 -33.52 -19.49 21.60
N ASP A 644 -32.79 -20.13 20.69
CA ASP A 644 -32.55 -21.59 20.72
C ASP A 644 -31.31 -21.99 21.57
N GLU A 645 -30.50 -21.03 22.02
CA GLU A 645 -29.20 -21.26 22.67
C GLU A 645 -29.20 -21.05 24.20
N ASN A 646 -28.61 -21.99 24.95
CA ASN A 646 -28.47 -21.90 26.41
C ASN A 646 -27.30 -21.00 26.86
N GLN A 647 -26.36 -20.64 25.96
CA GLN A 647 -25.16 -19.83 26.24
C GLN A 647 -25.20 -18.48 25.48
N LYS A 648 -26.20 -17.65 25.81
CA LYS A 648 -26.53 -16.43 25.05
C LYS A 648 -25.39 -15.40 24.96
N VAL A 649 -24.51 -15.32 25.96
CA VAL A 649 -23.36 -14.39 25.95
C VAL A 649 -22.36 -14.74 24.85
N ASP A 650 -21.99 -16.02 24.74
CA ASP A 650 -21.03 -16.49 23.73
C ASP A 650 -21.58 -16.33 22.31
N VAL A 651 -22.86 -16.67 22.14
CA VAL A 651 -23.59 -16.48 20.87
C VAL A 651 -23.66 -15.01 20.49
N PHE A 652 -23.98 -14.12 21.44
CA PHE A 652 -24.05 -12.70 21.15
C PHE A 652 -22.68 -12.12 20.77
N ASN A 653 -21.59 -12.55 21.44
CA ASN A 653 -20.23 -12.15 21.05
C ASN A 653 -19.90 -12.52 19.60
N GLN A 654 -20.42 -13.65 19.11
CA GLN A 654 -20.28 -14.05 17.71
C GLN A 654 -21.18 -13.21 16.78
N LEU A 655 -22.39 -12.86 17.21
CA LEU A 655 -23.34 -12.05 16.45
C LEU A 655 -22.99 -10.55 16.43
N GLN A 656 -22.18 -10.06 17.37
CA GLN A 656 -21.91 -8.64 17.55
C GLN A 656 -21.47 -7.96 16.25
N ARG A 657 -20.43 -8.52 15.60
CA ARG A 657 -19.92 -8.02 14.31
C ARG A 657 -20.99 -8.03 13.21
N GLN A 658 -21.88 -9.01 13.25
CA GLN A 658 -22.97 -9.15 12.28
C GLN A 658 -24.02 -8.05 12.46
N LEU A 659 -24.40 -7.77 13.70
CA LEU A 659 -25.36 -6.73 14.04
C LEU A 659 -24.82 -5.33 13.74
N GLU A 660 -23.52 -5.11 13.94
CA GLU A 660 -22.84 -3.85 13.59
C GLU A 660 -22.97 -3.52 12.09
N VAL A 661 -22.81 -4.52 11.20
CA VAL A 661 -22.98 -4.36 9.74
C VAL A 661 -24.40 -3.90 9.38
N PHE A 662 -25.43 -4.49 10.00
CA PHE A 662 -26.83 -4.23 9.66
C PHE A 662 -27.53 -3.21 10.57
N VAL A 663 -26.79 -2.55 11.47
CA VAL A 663 -27.35 -1.66 12.50
C VAL A 663 -28.17 -0.50 11.94
N LYS A 664 -27.93 -0.10 10.68
CA LYS A 664 -28.70 0.94 9.98
C LYS A 664 -30.10 0.48 9.54
N GLN A 665 -30.39 -0.82 9.54
CA GLN A 665 -31.67 -1.36 9.08
C GLN A 665 -32.76 -1.23 10.15
N PRO A 666 -33.95 -0.69 9.83
CA PRO A 666 -35.02 -0.46 10.80
C PRO A 666 -35.42 -1.71 11.61
N GLU A 667 -35.41 -2.88 10.96
CA GLU A 667 -35.81 -4.12 11.64
C GLU A 667 -34.77 -4.62 12.63
N ILE A 668 -33.49 -4.45 12.33
CA ILE A 668 -32.40 -4.75 13.28
C ILE A 668 -32.48 -3.79 14.47
N GLN A 669 -32.71 -2.50 14.21
CA GLN A 669 -32.90 -1.50 15.27
C GLN A 669 -34.07 -1.84 16.18
N ARG A 670 -35.22 -2.23 15.61
CA ARG A 670 -36.40 -2.63 16.36
C ARG A 670 -36.14 -3.86 17.23
N VAL A 671 -35.49 -4.88 16.66
CA VAL A 671 -35.15 -6.13 17.37
C VAL A 671 -34.20 -5.87 18.54
N MET A 672 -33.14 -5.09 18.33
CA MET A 672 -32.18 -4.73 19.39
C MET A 672 -32.81 -3.91 20.51
N GLY A 673 -33.66 -2.94 20.17
CA GLY A 673 -34.39 -2.13 21.16
C GLY A 673 -35.27 -3.00 22.05
N ARG A 674 -36.01 -3.94 21.46
CA ARG A 674 -36.85 -4.90 22.21
C ARG A 674 -36.00 -5.82 23.10
N TRP A 675 -34.87 -6.34 22.63
CA TRP A 675 -34.00 -7.23 23.44
C TRP A 675 -33.49 -6.61 24.74
N LEU A 676 -33.31 -5.28 24.79
CA LEU A 676 -32.96 -4.58 26.04
C LEU A 676 -34.05 -4.71 27.13
N ASP A 677 -35.30 -4.90 26.73
CA ASP A 677 -36.45 -5.00 27.62
C ASP A 677 -36.81 -6.43 28.01
N GLU A 678 -36.39 -7.41 27.23
CA GLU A 678 -36.70 -8.81 27.48
C GLU A 678 -36.15 -9.27 28.83
N SER A 679 -37.00 -9.90 29.64
CA SER A 679 -36.63 -10.36 30.98
C SER A 679 -35.73 -11.60 30.97
N TRP A 680 -35.77 -12.38 29.88
CA TRP A 680 -34.97 -13.59 29.68
C TRP A 680 -33.56 -13.32 29.15
N MET A 681 -33.23 -12.05 28.87
CA MET A 681 -31.96 -11.63 28.31
C MET A 681 -30.96 -11.27 29.42
N ASP A 682 -29.77 -11.86 29.37
CA ASP A 682 -28.74 -11.69 30.40
C ASP A 682 -28.26 -10.22 30.48
N PRO A 683 -27.99 -9.69 31.69
CA PRO A 683 -27.49 -8.33 31.86
C PRO A 683 -26.18 -8.02 31.12
N GLU A 684 -25.35 -9.05 30.90
CA GLU A 684 -24.12 -8.95 30.10
C GLU A 684 -24.44 -8.80 28.61
N VAL A 685 -25.38 -9.58 28.07
CA VAL A 685 -25.85 -9.43 26.68
C VAL A 685 -26.46 -8.04 26.46
N LYS A 686 -27.21 -7.50 27.43
CA LYS A 686 -27.74 -6.12 27.34
C LYS A 686 -26.63 -5.07 27.26
N GLN A 687 -25.49 -5.28 27.94
CA GLN A 687 -24.32 -4.40 27.81
C GLN A 687 -23.70 -4.51 26.42
N LEU A 688 -23.59 -5.72 25.86
CA LEU A 688 -23.08 -5.93 24.50
C LEU A 688 -24.01 -5.30 23.45
N ILE A 689 -25.34 -5.41 23.61
CA ILE A 689 -26.31 -4.73 22.74
C ILE A 689 -26.10 -3.21 22.79
N LEU A 690 -25.93 -2.63 23.99
CA LEU A 690 -25.61 -1.21 24.14
C LEU A 690 -24.29 -0.84 23.47
N GLN A 691 -23.29 -1.73 23.49
CA GLN A 691 -22.05 -1.52 22.76
C GLN A 691 -22.26 -1.46 21.24
N VAL A 692 -23.05 -2.37 20.66
CA VAL A 692 -23.41 -2.31 19.22
C VAL A 692 -24.19 -1.02 18.91
N MET A 693 -25.06 -0.56 19.81
CA MET A 693 -25.80 0.70 19.64
C MET A 693 -24.91 1.95 19.65
N ARG A 694 -23.62 1.86 20.01
CA ARG A 694 -22.64 2.95 19.92
C ARG A 694 -22.17 3.21 18.49
N HIS A 695 -22.69 2.48 17.50
CA HIS A 695 -22.20 2.53 16.13
C HIS A 695 -22.19 3.96 15.54
N ASP A 696 -21.00 4.35 15.10
CA ASP A 696 -20.61 5.69 14.68
C ASP A 696 -21.24 6.21 13.38
N GLY A 697 -21.94 5.35 12.63
CA GLY A 697 -22.47 5.66 11.30
C GLY A 697 -23.97 6.01 11.21
N LEU A 698 -24.65 6.24 12.34
CA LEU A 698 -26.09 6.58 12.36
C LEU A 698 -26.31 8.09 12.25
N ARG A 699 -27.05 8.55 11.22
CA ARG A 699 -27.40 9.98 11.04
C ARG A 699 -28.30 10.54 12.14
N SER A 700 -29.13 9.68 12.74
CA SER A 700 -30.03 10.03 13.85
C SER A 700 -30.29 8.79 14.70
N VAL A 701 -30.60 8.99 15.98
CA VAL A 701 -30.92 7.89 16.88
C VAL A 701 -32.24 7.22 16.48
N PRO A 702 -32.27 5.89 16.31
CA PRO A 702 -33.52 5.14 16.10
C PRO A 702 -34.52 5.37 17.23
N THR A 703 -35.76 5.76 16.90
CA THR A 703 -36.79 6.02 17.91
C THR A 703 -37.11 4.80 18.76
N THR A 704 -36.96 3.59 18.20
CA THR A 704 -37.13 2.31 18.89
C THR A 704 -36.11 2.06 20.01
N TRP A 705 -35.02 2.83 20.08
CA TRP A 705 -33.97 2.68 21.10
C TRP A 705 -34.13 3.63 22.29
N LEU A 706 -34.79 4.77 22.11
CA LEU A 706 -34.84 5.84 23.10
C LEU A 706 -35.38 5.37 24.45
N GLU A 707 -36.57 4.76 24.44
CA GLU A 707 -37.23 4.26 25.65
C GLU A 707 -36.50 3.08 26.33
N PRO A 708 -36.09 2.02 25.59
CA PRO A 708 -35.30 0.95 26.19
C PRO A 708 -33.99 1.42 26.83
N VAL A 709 -33.24 2.30 26.17
CA VAL A 709 -31.96 2.83 26.67
C VAL A 709 -32.19 3.77 27.86
N SER A 710 -33.18 4.66 27.79
CA SER A 710 -33.56 5.54 28.91
C SER A 710 -33.87 4.72 30.17
N ARG A 711 -34.65 3.64 30.05
CA ARG A 711 -34.92 2.71 31.17
C ARG A 711 -33.68 2.02 31.73
N ARG A 712 -32.61 1.81 30.95
CA ARG A 712 -31.35 1.26 31.46
C ARG A 712 -30.57 2.25 32.33
N ILE A 713 -30.72 3.55 32.10
CA ILE A 713 -30.10 4.59 32.95
C ILE A 713 -30.71 4.57 34.37
N TYR A 714 -32.00 4.23 34.48
CA TYR A 714 -32.70 4.04 35.76
C TYR A 714 -32.43 2.69 36.46
N SER A 715 -31.65 1.79 35.86
CA SER A 715 -31.36 0.46 36.44
C SER A 715 -30.57 0.55 37.74
N ASP A 716 -30.76 -0.40 38.66
CA ASP A 716 -29.93 -0.54 39.87
C ASP A 716 -28.52 -1.09 39.58
N ALA A 717 -28.34 -1.75 38.44
CA ALA A 717 -27.06 -2.31 38.02
C ALA A 717 -26.12 -1.23 37.44
N LEU A 718 -25.21 -0.70 38.27
CA LEU A 718 -24.25 0.35 37.88
C LEU A 718 -23.45 0.07 36.58
N PRO A 719 -23.00 -1.16 36.28
CA PRO A 719 -22.34 -1.45 34.99
C PRO A 719 -23.24 -1.21 33.78
N LEU A 720 -24.53 -1.56 33.88
CA LEU A 720 -25.51 -1.37 32.82
C LEU A 720 -25.87 0.12 32.65
N VAL A 721 -25.96 0.86 33.76
CA VAL A 721 -26.16 2.32 33.76
C VAL A 721 -24.99 3.02 33.07
N THR A 722 -23.76 2.64 33.42
CA THR A 722 -22.54 3.17 32.81
C THR A 722 -22.52 2.88 31.31
N SER A 723 -22.85 1.65 30.92
CA SER A 723 -22.91 1.26 29.51
C SER A 723 -23.96 2.05 28.73
N ALA A 724 -25.13 2.33 29.33
CA ALA A 724 -26.19 3.12 28.70
C ALA A 724 -25.79 4.60 28.54
N ILE A 725 -25.17 5.20 29.56
CA ILE A 725 -24.65 6.57 29.52
C ILE A 725 -23.60 6.73 28.41
N GLU A 726 -22.64 5.80 28.36
CA GLU A 726 -21.61 5.78 27.31
C GLU A 726 -22.24 5.69 25.92
N THR A 727 -23.29 4.87 25.77
CA THR A 727 -24.03 4.73 24.51
C THR A 727 -24.65 6.04 24.06
N VAL A 728 -25.40 6.70 24.95
CA VAL A 728 -26.00 8.01 24.66
C VAL A 728 -24.92 9.06 24.34
N SER A 729 -23.77 9.03 25.00
CA SER A 729 -22.69 10.00 24.78
C SER A 729 -22.02 9.91 23.41
N GLN A 730 -22.18 8.78 22.70
CA GLN A 730 -21.65 8.59 21.34
C GLN A 730 -22.68 8.89 20.25
N TRP A 731 -23.96 9.04 20.60
CA TRP A 731 -24.99 9.35 19.62
C TRP A 731 -24.94 10.79 19.12
N THR A 732 -25.23 10.95 17.82
CA THR A 732 -25.59 12.24 17.21
C THR A 732 -27.04 12.55 17.56
N LEU A 733 -27.25 13.59 18.37
CA LEU A 733 -28.57 13.97 18.90
C LEU A 733 -29.12 15.14 18.09
N THR A 734 -30.40 15.05 17.68
CA THR A 734 -31.07 16.04 16.82
C THR A 734 -32.07 16.91 17.57
N GLY A 735 -32.18 16.72 18.89
CA GLY A 735 -33.12 17.40 19.78
C GLY A 735 -34.47 16.70 19.90
N ARG A 736 -34.85 15.83 18.95
CA ARG A 736 -36.08 15.02 19.02
C ARG A 736 -36.07 14.01 20.16
N GLU A 737 -34.88 13.63 20.61
CA GLU A 737 -34.64 12.65 21.66
C GLU A 737 -34.74 13.26 23.07
N ARG A 738 -34.80 14.60 23.16
CA ARG A 738 -34.73 15.37 24.40
C ARG A 738 -35.79 14.94 25.41
N GLU A 739 -37.04 14.77 24.99
CA GLU A 739 -38.15 14.44 25.89
C GLU A 739 -37.93 13.12 26.65
N VAL A 740 -37.24 12.16 26.04
CA VAL A 740 -37.04 10.82 26.60
C VAL A 740 -35.69 10.70 27.34
N LEU A 741 -34.63 11.30 26.79
CA LEU A 741 -33.27 11.12 27.31
C LEU A 741 -32.89 12.15 28.37
N LEU A 742 -33.33 13.41 28.25
CA LEU A 742 -32.91 14.47 29.16
C LEU A 742 -33.27 14.17 30.63
N PRO A 743 -34.50 13.75 30.98
CA PRO A 743 -34.84 13.41 32.37
C PRO A 743 -33.98 12.27 32.94
N ALA A 744 -33.65 11.28 32.11
CA ALA A 744 -32.82 10.15 32.51
C ALA A 744 -31.36 10.57 32.76
N LEU A 745 -30.83 11.45 31.92
CA LEU A 745 -29.48 12.00 32.08
C LEU A 745 -29.39 12.92 33.31
N GLU A 746 -30.39 13.76 33.57
CA GLU A 746 -30.46 14.60 34.77
C GLU A 746 -30.51 13.74 36.05
N TYR A 747 -31.29 12.66 36.03
CA TYR A 747 -31.29 11.66 37.10
C TYR A 747 -29.88 11.06 37.29
N ALA A 748 -29.21 10.66 36.21
CA ALA A 748 -27.85 10.11 36.29
C ALA A 748 -26.83 11.13 36.80
N ALA A 749 -26.92 12.41 36.42
CA ALA A 749 -25.99 13.45 36.86
C ALA A 749 -25.94 13.59 38.39
N SER A 750 -27.10 13.44 39.03
CA SER A 750 -27.25 13.52 40.49
C SER A 750 -27.01 12.21 41.24
N ARG A 751 -26.81 11.09 40.52
CA ARG A 751 -26.72 9.74 41.12
C ARG A 751 -25.42 9.53 41.88
N GLU A 752 -25.50 9.01 43.10
CA GLU A 752 -24.33 8.59 43.88
C GLU A 752 -23.71 7.28 43.33
N GLY A 753 -22.38 7.12 43.49
CA GLY A 753 -21.66 5.91 43.06
C GLY A 753 -21.22 5.86 41.58
N LEU A 754 -21.65 6.81 40.73
CA LEU A 754 -21.09 6.93 39.37
C LEU A 754 -19.66 7.45 39.39
N SER A 755 -18.81 6.85 38.56
CA SER A 755 -17.42 7.27 38.36
C SER A 755 -17.35 8.69 37.78
N MET A 756 -16.23 9.38 38.01
CA MET A 756 -16.00 10.71 37.44
C MET A 756 -16.12 10.70 35.91
N ALA A 757 -15.58 9.66 35.25
CA ALA A 757 -15.66 9.52 33.80
C ALA A 757 -17.11 9.38 33.30
N ALA A 758 -17.95 8.61 34.00
CA ALA A 758 -19.36 8.47 33.66
C ALA A 758 -20.13 9.78 33.87
N ARG A 759 -19.85 10.52 34.94
CA ARG A 759 -20.46 11.85 35.19
C ARG A 759 -20.11 12.86 34.10
N LEU A 760 -18.84 12.93 33.68
CA LEU A 760 -18.43 13.80 32.57
C LEU A 760 -19.13 13.41 31.26
N ALA A 761 -19.31 12.11 30.99
CA ALA A 761 -20.09 11.66 29.84
C ALA A 761 -21.56 12.08 29.91
N VAL A 762 -22.19 12.02 31.09
CA VAL A 762 -23.55 12.55 31.31
C VAL A 762 -23.62 14.04 31.03
N PHE A 763 -22.69 14.84 31.59
CA PHE A 763 -22.69 16.29 31.37
C PHE A 763 -22.54 16.64 29.89
N ARG A 764 -21.64 15.96 29.17
CA ARG A 764 -21.48 16.14 27.73
C ARG A 764 -22.74 15.80 26.94
N SER A 765 -23.47 14.75 27.34
CA SER A 765 -24.75 14.40 26.70
C SER A 765 -25.84 15.42 26.99
N ILE A 766 -25.89 15.97 28.21
CA ILE A 766 -26.83 17.03 28.58
C ILE A 766 -26.55 18.31 27.78
N THR A 767 -25.28 18.70 27.61
CA THR A 767 -24.92 19.92 26.87
C THR A 767 -25.38 19.90 25.42
N ARG A 768 -25.49 18.72 24.80
CA ARG A 768 -26.05 18.58 23.44
C ARG A 768 -27.55 18.90 23.35
N PHE A 769 -28.31 18.78 24.44
CA PHE A 769 -29.73 19.17 24.49
C PHE A 769 -29.93 20.57 25.07
N ASN A 770 -29.03 20.99 25.96
CA ASN A 770 -29.01 22.30 26.58
C ASN A 770 -27.58 22.84 26.53
N PRO A 771 -27.22 23.64 25.52
CA PRO A 771 -25.84 24.08 25.32
C PRO A 771 -25.30 24.93 26.47
N HIS A 772 -26.17 25.46 27.34
CA HIS A 772 -25.73 26.15 28.55
C HIS A 772 -25.23 25.16 29.61
N LEU A 773 -23.93 25.24 29.89
CA LEU A 773 -23.29 24.41 30.91
C LEU A 773 -23.57 24.97 32.31
N GLU A 774 -24.22 24.19 33.16
CA GLU A 774 -24.50 24.56 34.55
C GLU A 774 -23.21 24.76 35.37
N ASN A 775 -23.27 25.65 36.38
CA ASN A 775 -22.12 26.00 37.21
C ASN A 775 -21.48 24.81 37.95
N GLU A 776 -22.28 23.84 38.41
CA GLU A 776 -21.72 22.64 39.05
C GLU A 776 -21.02 21.71 38.04
N ALA A 777 -21.57 21.56 36.83
CA ALA A 777 -20.92 20.82 35.76
C ALA A 777 -19.61 21.52 35.30
N MET A 778 -19.60 22.86 35.25
CA MET A 778 -18.40 23.66 34.98
C MET A 778 -17.32 23.46 36.06
N LYS A 779 -17.70 23.49 37.35
CA LYS A 779 -16.75 23.22 38.45
C LYS A 779 -16.15 21.82 38.37
N ILE A 780 -16.99 20.80 38.12
CA ILE A 780 -16.54 19.40 38.06
C ILE A 780 -15.63 19.16 36.85
N SER A 781 -15.98 19.69 35.67
CA SER A 781 -15.14 19.59 34.47
C SER A 781 -13.82 20.35 34.63
N LEU A 782 -13.83 21.54 35.25
CA LEU A 782 -12.61 22.30 35.54
C LEU A 782 -11.69 21.59 36.55
N ALA A 783 -12.26 20.94 37.58
CA ALA A 783 -11.50 20.12 38.51
C ALA A 783 -10.88 18.90 37.81
N ALA A 784 -11.63 18.25 36.93
CA ALA A 784 -11.15 17.14 36.11
C ALA A 784 -10.02 17.55 35.17
N TYR A 785 -10.09 18.74 34.56
CA TYR A 785 -9.04 19.27 33.70
C TYR A 785 -7.72 19.53 34.45
N LYS A 786 -7.83 20.10 35.66
CA LYS A 786 -6.69 20.45 36.51
C LYS A 786 -5.98 19.24 37.14
N ASP A 787 -6.64 18.08 37.22
CA ASP A 787 -6.03 16.85 37.74
C ASP A 787 -5.04 16.25 36.72
N ALA A 788 -3.80 16.74 36.77
CA ALA A 788 -2.71 16.28 35.89
C ALA A 788 -2.37 14.79 36.04
N SER A 789 -2.82 14.11 37.11
CA SER A 789 -2.59 12.68 37.29
C SER A 789 -3.49 11.79 36.41
N LYS A 790 -4.52 12.38 35.76
CA LYS A 790 -5.55 11.65 34.99
C LYS A 790 -5.79 12.28 33.62
N PRO A 791 -4.87 12.12 32.65
CA PRO A 791 -4.96 12.75 31.34
C PRO A 791 -6.29 12.45 30.60
N GLY A 792 -6.84 11.25 30.72
CA GLY A 792 -8.13 10.89 30.09
C GLY A 792 -9.36 11.67 30.62
N LEU A 793 -9.29 12.27 31.81
CA LEU A 793 -10.35 13.14 32.31
C LEU A 793 -10.23 14.57 31.76
N ARG A 794 -9.02 15.02 31.46
CA ARG A 794 -8.75 16.33 30.86
C ARG A 794 -9.38 16.46 29.48
N GLU A 795 -9.19 15.45 28.63
CA GLU A 795 -9.80 15.41 27.29
C GLU A 795 -11.35 15.36 27.34
N LYS A 796 -11.91 14.62 28.29
CA LYS A 796 -13.36 14.58 28.50
C LYS A 796 -13.92 15.93 28.93
N ALA A 797 -13.18 16.70 29.74
CA ALA A 797 -13.59 18.05 30.15
C ALA A 797 -13.56 19.04 28.98
N LEU A 798 -12.50 19.02 28.17
CA LEU A 798 -12.40 19.84 26.95
C LEU A 798 -13.56 19.57 25.98
N GLY A 799 -13.90 18.29 25.77
CA GLY A 799 -15.02 17.92 24.92
C GLY A 799 -16.38 18.44 25.41
N ILE A 800 -16.58 18.61 26.73
CA ILE A 800 -17.79 19.24 27.28
C ILE A 800 -17.80 20.73 26.94
N TRP A 801 -16.69 21.41 27.14
CA TRP A 801 -16.58 22.86 26.92
C TRP A 801 -16.78 23.24 25.45
N ARG A 802 -16.24 22.43 24.54
CA ARG A 802 -16.42 22.63 23.10
C ARG A 802 -17.87 22.42 22.66
N ASP A 803 -18.55 21.43 23.24
CA ASP A 803 -19.94 21.12 22.91
C ASP A 803 -20.94 22.07 23.63
N ALA A 804 -20.45 23.04 24.44
CA ALA A 804 -21.27 23.94 25.25
C ALA A 804 -21.14 25.41 24.81
N THR A 805 -22.23 26.18 24.93
CA THR A 805 -22.19 27.64 24.88
C THR A 805 -21.81 28.16 26.26
N LEU A 806 -20.52 28.41 26.45
CA LEU A 806 -19.99 28.96 27.68
C LEU A 806 -20.36 30.43 27.83
N GLU A 807 -20.69 30.84 29.05
CA GLU A 807 -20.85 32.26 29.37
C GLU A 807 -19.47 32.93 29.46
N SER A 808 -19.39 34.24 29.20
CA SER A 808 -18.13 34.99 29.20
C SER A 808 -17.38 34.91 30.54
N HIS A 809 -18.10 34.75 31.65
CA HIS A 809 -17.50 34.53 32.98
C HIS A 809 -16.86 33.12 33.11
N GLN A 810 -17.40 32.11 32.43
CA GLN A 810 -16.87 30.75 32.38
C GLN A 810 -15.64 30.68 31.48
N VAL A 811 -15.67 31.29 30.30
CA VAL A 811 -14.49 31.41 29.41
C VAL A 811 -13.37 32.19 30.09
N LYS A 812 -13.69 33.28 30.79
CA LYS A 812 -12.72 34.02 31.61
C LYS A 812 -12.06 33.16 32.70
N ALA A 813 -12.78 32.17 33.26
CA ALA A 813 -12.22 31.25 34.25
C ALA A 813 -11.19 30.26 33.66
N LEU A 814 -11.13 30.12 32.33
CA LEU A 814 -10.16 29.28 31.61
C LEU A 814 -8.84 30.00 31.30
N LEU A 815 -8.79 31.34 31.32
CA LEU A 815 -7.57 32.13 31.04
C LEU A 815 -6.33 31.68 31.83
N PRO A 816 -6.39 31.33 33.14
CA PRO A 816 -5.21 30.87 33.88
C PRO A 816 -4.62 29.55 33.36
N LEU A 817 -5.36 28.79 32.55
CA LEU A 817 -4.89 27.53 31.98
C LEU A 817 -3.86 27.75 30.86
N PHE A 818 -3.89 28.91 30.19
CA PHE A 818 -2.99 29.24 29.07
C PHE A 818 -1.51 29.26 29.49
N GLU A 819 -1.22 29.69 30.72
CA GLU A 819 0.14 29.78 31.26
C GLU A 819 0.82 28.41 31.43
N HIS A 820 0.04 27.32 31.48
CA HIS A 820 0.51 25.97 31.75
C HIS A 820 0.13 24.98 30.63
N SER A 821 -0.35 25.48 29.50
CA SER A 821 -0.81 24.65 28.39
C SER A 821 0.30 24.46 27.36
N GLY A 822 0.58 23.19 27.03
CA GLY A 822 1.41 22.83 25.88
C GLY A 822 0.67 23.09 24.54
N PRO A 823 1.34 22.92 23.39
CA PRO A 823 0.82 23.25 22.06
C PRO A 823 -0.59 22.71 21.75
N LEU A 824 -0.84 21.45 22.11
CA LEU A 824 -2.11 20.76 21.83
C LEU A 824 -3.28 21.34 22.63
N HIS A 825 -3.12 21.46 23.95
CA HIS A 825 -4.16 22.01 24.83
C HIS A 825 -4.36 23.51 24.59
N LEU A 826 -3.29 24.23 24.26
CA LEU A 826 -3.37 25.66 23.93
C LEU A 826 -4.25 25.88 22.70
N SER A 827 -4.06 25.09 21.64
CA SER A 827 -4.89 25.18 20.42
C SER A 827 -6.37 24.93 20.72
N GLN A 828 -6.70 23.91 21.53
CA GLN A 828 -8.08 23.61 21.90
C GLN A 828 -8.72 24.69 22.79
N LEU A 829 -7.95 25.35 23.65
CA LEU A 829 -8.45 26.43 24.50
C LEU A 829 -8.68 27.74 23.74
N VAL A 830 -7.89 28.02 22.70
CA VAL A 830 -8.03 29.21 21.84
C VAL A 830 -9.39 29.23 21.15
N ASP A 831 -9.83 28.08 20.62
CA ASP A 831 -11.10 27.97 19.89
C ASP A 831 -12.33 28.33 20.74
N LEU A 832 -12.25 28.10 22.06
CA LEU A 832 -13.34 28.41 23.00
C LEU A 832 -13.62 29.90 23.17
N PHE A 833 -12.79 30.79 22.59
CA PHE A 833 -13.02 32.24 22.61
C PHE A 833 -13.86 32.72 21.42
N HIS A 834 -14.05 31.89 20.40
CA HIS A 834 -14.89 32.21 19.25
C HIS A 834 -16.33 32.55 19.69
N GLY A 835 -16.97 33.50 19.00
CA GLY A 835 -18.34 33.95 19.29
C GLY A 835 -18.50 34.91 20.48
N HIS A 836 -17.43 35.21 21.23
CA HIS A 836 -17.44 36.22 22.30
C HIS A 836 -17.05 37.61 21.77
N SER A 837 -17.51 38.67 22.45
CA SER A 837 -17.33 40.06 21.95
C SER A 837 -16.98 41.08 23.04
N GLU A 838 -16.88 40.67 24.30
CA GLU A 838 -16.57 41.56 25.42
C GLU A 838 -15.13 42.10 25.31
N PRO A 839 -14.92 43.43 25.25
CA PRO A 839 -13.59 44.02 25.08
C PRO A 839 -12.58 43.57 26.14
N ASP A 840 -12.98 43.58 27.42
CA ASP A 840 -12.14 43.18 28.54
C ASP A 840 -11.70 41.71 28.47
N LEU A 841 -12.52 40.84 27.87
CA LEU A 841 -12.20 39.43 27.67
C LEU A 841 -11.22 39.26 26.52
N GLY A 842 -11.45 39.94 25.39
CA GLY A 842 -10.56 39.91 24.23
C GLY A 842 -9.17 40.47 24.53
N GLU A 843 -9.08 41.57 25.28
CA GLU A 843 -7.80 42.11 25.73
C GLU A 843 -7.07 41.17 26.69
N ALA A 844 -7.79 40.57 27.66
CA ALA A 844 -7.20 39.60 28.57
C ALA A 844 -6.72 38.34 27.84
N PHE A 845 -7.49 37.86 26.85
CA PHE A 845 -7.14 36.76 25.97
C PHE A 845 -5.85 37.03 25.20
N MET A 846 -5.79 38.18 24.51
CA MET A 846 -4.59 38.58 23.76
C MET A 846 -3.36 38.73 24.66
N GLN A 847 -3.52 39.16 25.91
CA GLN A 847 -2.43 39.25 26.87
C GLN A 847 -1.90 37.89 27.32
N VAL A 848 -2.78 36.90 27.58
CA VAL A 848 -2.35 35.58 28.04
C VAL A 848 -1.81 34.74 26.89
N ILE A 849 -2.43 34.79 25.71
CA ILE A 849 -2.01 33.98 24.56
C ILE A 849 -0.62 34.36 24.06
N GLN A 850 -0.30 35.67 24.04
CA GLN A 850 1.02 36.17 23.67
C GLN A 850 2.11 35.77 24.68
N LYS A 851 1.74 35.49 25.94
CA LYS A 851 2.66 35.06 27.00
C LYS A 851 2.66 33.55 27.22
N ALA A 852 1.79 32.81 26.53
CA ALA A 852 1.71 31.37 26.66
C ALA A 852 3.06 30.74 26.25
N PRO A 853 3.58 29.75 26.99
CA PRO A 853 4.88 29.14 26.69
C PRO A 853 4.96 28.51 25.29
N ALA A 854 3.81 28.12 24.71
CA ALA A 854 3.70 27.50 23.40
C ALA A 854 3.07 28.44 22.35
N ASN A 855 3.18 29.77 22.51
CA ASN A 855 2.51 30.72 21.63
C ASN A 855 2.91 30.60 20.13
N ALA A 856 4.15 30.22 19.84
CA ALA A 856 4.68 29.99 18.50
C ALA A 856 4.02 28.82 17.76
N SER A 857 3.27 27.99 18.49
CA SER A 857 2.55 26.83 17.95
C SER A 857 1.13 27.15 17.46
N ILE A 858 0.64 28.37 17.71
CA ILE A 858 -0.71 28.78 17.36
C ILE A 858 -0.83 28.98 15.85
N ARG A 859 -1.81 28.29 15.27
CA ARG A 859 -2.15 28.42 13.86
C ARG A 859 -2.78 29.79 13.55
N PRO A 860 -2.34 30.48 12.49
CA PRO A 860 -2.91 31.78 12.11
C PRO A 860 -4.42 31.75 11.88
N ASP A 861 -4.92 30.72 11.20
CA ASP A 861 -6.35 30.55 10.91
C ASP A 861 -7.18 30.37 12.19
N LEU A 862 -6.70 29.54 13.12
CA LEU A 862 -7.36 29.30 14.41
C LEU A 862 -7.45 30.56 15.26
N LEU A 863 -6.36 31.35 15.31
CA LEU A 863 -6.37 32.60 16.08
C LEU A 863 -7.35 33.62 15.49
N LEU A 864 -7.34 33.77 14.16
CA LEU A 864 -8.22 34.71 13.47
C LEU A 864 -9.69 34.32 13.66
N HIS A 865 -10.00 33.03 13.61
CA HIS A 865 -11.32 32.49 13.92
C HIS A 865 -11.75 32.81 15.36
N ALA A 866 -10.86 32.61 16.34
CA ALA A 866 -11.16 32.87 17.74
C ALA A 866 -11.43 34.36 18.06
N VAL A 867 -10.88 35.30 17.28
CA VAL A 867 -11.02 36.74 17.55
C VAL A 867 -12.03 37.46 16.65
N ASP A 868 -12.63 36.79 15.68
CA ASP A 868 -13.45 37.40 14.62
C ASP A 868 -14.66 38.21 15.12
N SER A 869 -15.18 37.83 16.28
CA SER A 869 -16.37 38.39 16.94
C SER A 869 -16.03 39.51 17.94
N PHE A 870 -14.75 39.68 18.27
CA PHE A 870 -14.27 40.76 19.14
C PHE A 870 -14.12 42.09 18.39
N PRO A 871 -14.05 43.23 19.10
CA PRO A 871 -13.85 44.54 18.47
C PRO A 871 -12.61 44.60 17.57
N GLU A 872 -12.65 45.47 16.55
CA GLU A 872 -11.59 45.64 15.54
C GLU A 872 -10.19 45.82 16.16
N GLN A 873 -10.10 46.49 17.32
CA GLN A 873 -8.85 46.64 18.08
C GLN A 873 -8.19 45.29 18.46
N VAL A 874 -8.97 44.31 18.91
CA VAL A 874 -8.48 42.98 19.30
C VAL A 874 -8.08 42.18 18.06
N GLN A 875 -8.88 42.28 16.99
CA GLN A 875 -8.58 41.64 15.71
C GLN A 875 -7.29 42.19 15.07
N ASP A 876 -7.10 43.50 15.11
CA ASP A 876 -5.88 44.15 14.63
C ASP A 876 -4.66 43.75 15.46
N GLN A 877 -4.83 43.61 16.78
CA GLN A 877 -3.77 43.10 17.66
C GLN A 877 -3.37 41.67 17.28
N ALA A 878 -4.32 40.80 16.94
CA ALA A 878 -4.07 39.46 16.46
C ALA A 878 -3.38 39.45 15.08
N ARG A 879 -3.89 40.21 14.10
CA ARG A 879 -3.27 40.35 12.76
C ARG A 879 -1.84 40.88 12.83
N PHE A 880 -1.61 41.89 13.66
CA PHE A 880 -0.28 42.47 13.86
C PHE A 880 0.69 41.44 14.48
N TRP A 881 0.22 40.69 15.46
CA TRP A 881 1.02 39.64 16.09
C TRP A 881 1.37 38.52 15.10
N LEU A 882 0.41 38.03 14.31
CA LEU A 882 0.66 37.01 13.27
C LEU A 882 1.67 37.46 12.22
N LYS A 883 1.56 38.71 11.75
CA LYS A 883 2.52 39.28 10.80
C LYS A 883 3.94 39.39 11.39
N SER A 884 4.05 39.56 12.71
CA SER A 884 5.35 39.57 13.39
C SER A 884 5.99 38.18 13.52
N MET A 885 5.25 37.10 13.22
CA MET A 885 5.68 35.71 13.32
C MET A 885 6.01 35.05 11.96
N GLU A 886 5.72 35.69 10.83
CA GLU A 886 6.08 35.18 9.49
C GLU A 886 7.60 35.27 9.27
N VAL A 887 8.27 34.12 9.10
CA VAL A 887 9.72 34.05 8.83
C VAL A 887 9.99 33.73 7.35
N ASP A 888 10.81 34.55 6.70
CA ASP A 888 11.31 34.40 5.32
C ASP A 888 12.07 33.07 5.12
N VAL A 889 11.84 32.38 4.00
CA VAL A 889 12.49 31.10 3.61
C VAL A 889 14.02 31.19 3.64
N GLU A 890 14.59 32.34 3.27
CA GLU A 890 16.05 32.53 3.29
C GLU A 890 16.58 32.76 4.72
N GLU A 891 15.73 33.24 5.62
CA GLU A 891 16.01 33.34 7.06
C GLU A 891 15.86 31.98 7.75
N GLN A 892 14.86 31.17 7.37
CA GLN A 892 14.69 29.78 7.84
C GLN A 892 15.91 28.92 7.50
N ARG A 893 16.42 29.04 6.27
CA ARG A 893 17.66 28.36 5.86
C ARG A 893 18.86 28.78 6.71
N ARG A 894 19.02 30.08 6.99
CA ARG A 894 20.09 30.60 7.84
C ARG A 894 19.95 30.15 9.29
N GLN A 895 18.73 30.11 9.82
CA GLN A 895 18.42 29.60 11.15
C GLN A 895 18.74 28.10 11.25
N LEU A 896 18.30 27.27 10.29
CA LEU A 896 18.61 25.84 10.26
C LEU A 896 20.12 25.58 10.31
N GLN A 897 20.88 26.25 9.44
CA GLN A 897 22.34 26.15 9.41
C GLN A 897 22.97 26.64 10.72
N GLY A 898 22.49 27.76 11.26
CA GLY A 898 22.97 28.33 12.51
C GLY A 898 22.70 27.46 13.73
N VAL A 899 21.56 26.75 13.76
CA VAL A 899 21.23 25.78 14.80
C VAL A 899 22.10 24.54 14.66
N LEU A 900 22.14 23.93 13.47
CA LEU A 900 22.90 22.71 13.20
C LEU A 900 24.39 22.89 13.55
N ALA A 901 24.98 24.05 13.25
CA ALA A 901 26.38 24.35 13.57
C ALA A 901 26.68 24.51 15.08
N LYS A 902 25.66 24.68 15.91
CA LYS A 902 25.79 24.97 17.36
C LYS A 902 25.21 23.88 18.26
N LEU A 903 24.71 22.78 17.69
CA LEU A 903 24.18 21.68 18.49
C LEU A 903 25.33 20.96 19.23
N PRO A 904 25.19 20.71 20.54
CA PRO A 904 26.12 19.87 21.28
C PRO A 904 25.97 18.40 20.89
N GLU A 905 26.84 17.53 21.41
CA GLU A 905 26.70 16.09 21.24
C GLU A 905 25.44 15.57 21.95
N GLY A 906 24.57 14.86 21.21
CA GLY A 906 23.32 14.32 21.72
C GLY A 906 23.45 12.93 22.35
N ASN A 907 22.55 12.61 23.28
CA ASN A 907 22.45 11.31 23.94
C ASN A 907 21.09 10.64 23.67
N VAL A 908 21.14 9.42 23.12
CA VAL A 908 19.96 8.63 22.74
C VAL A 908 18.97 8.41 23.90
N ARG A 909 19.45 8.12 25.12
CA ARG A 909 18.57 7.82 26.25
C ARG A 909 17.85 9.06 26.75
N ARG A 910 18.53 10.21 26.80
CA ARG A 910 17.90 11.48 27.13
C ARG A 910 16.93 11.92 26.04
N GLY A 911 17.28 11.69 24.77
CA GLY A 911 16.40 11.99 23.63
C GLY A 911 15.10 11.21 23.64
N GLN A 912 15.13 9.94 24.06
CA GLN A 912 13.92 9.16 24.27
C GLN A 912 13.01 9.76 25.35
N ALA A 913 13.59 10.28 26.43
CA ALA A 913 12.81 10.96 27.47
C ALA A 913 12.19 12.27 26.94
N VAL A 914 12.94 13.03 26.14
CA VAL A 914 12.43 14.23 25.46
C VAL A 914 11.27 13.88 24.53
N PHE A 915 11.39 12.83 23.71
CA PHE A 915 10.33 12.39 22.79
C PHE A 915 9.00 12.05 23.51
N ASN A 916 9.08 11.51 24.72
CA ASN A 916 7.92 11.12 25.53
C ASN A 916 7.49 12.20 26.53
N SER A 917 8.08 13.39 26.49
CA SER A 917 7.79 14.46 27.44
C SER A 917 6.45 15.15 27.13
N GLU A 918 5.79 15.68 28.15
CA GLU A 918 4.57 16.48 27.98
C GLU A 918 4.83 17.82 27.25
N ASN A 919 6.08 18.30 27.25
CA ASN A 919 6.45 19.57 26.62
C ASN A 919 6.43 19.44 25.09
N THR A 920 7.13 18.44 24.55
CA THR A 920 7.18 18.23 23.10
C THR A 920 6.03 17.40 22.55
N ALA A 921 5.45 16.53 23.39
CA ALA A 921 4.33 15.65 23.06
C ALA A 921 4.52 14.86 21.75
N CYS A 922 5.77 14.58 21.34
CA CYS A 922 6.03 13.92 20.06
C CYS A 922 5.35 12.55 20.00
N SER A 923 5.34 11.81 21.12
CA SER A 923 4.66 10.52 21.23
C SER A 923 3.13 10.60 21.12
N THR A 924 2.52 11.76 21.30
CA THR A 924 1.05 11.91 21.13
C THR A 924 0.65 11.85 19.66
N CYS A 925 1.50 12.35 18.76
CA CYS A 925 1.25 12.30 17.33
C CYS A 925 1.97 11.13 16.65
N HIS A 926 3.19 10.81 17.07
CA HIS A 926 4.07 9.88 16.38
C HIS A 926 4.25 8.57 17.13
N GLN A 927 4.29 7.48 16.37
CA GLN A 927 4.58 6.14 16.88
C GLN A 927 6.08 5.81 16.79
N ILE A 928 6.62 5.16 17.82
CA ILE A 928 7.91 4.46 17.80
C ILE A 928 7.74 3.06 18.40
N GLY A 929 8.00 2.03 17.60
CA GLY A 929 7.71 0.64 17.94
C GLY A 929 6.20 0.44 18.09
N TYR A 930 5.74 0.19 19.32
CA TYR A 930 4.33 -0.02 19.65
C TYR A 930 3.76 1.09 20.55
N VAL A 931 4.51 2.20 20.71
CA VAL A 931 4.16 3.28 21.64
C VAL A 931 4.03 4.59 20.87
N GLY A 932 2.92 5.29 21.08
CA GLY A 932 2.65 6.62 20.56
C GLY A 932 1.34 6.70 19.77
N GLY A 933 1.08 7.86 19.16
CA GLY A 933 -0.11 8.13 18.36
C GLY A 933 0.09 7.90 16.86
N GLN A 934 -0.99 8.08 16.10
CA GLN A 934 -1.05 7.82 14.65
C GLN A 934 -1.44 9.06 13.84
N THR A 935 -1.44 10.24 14.49
CA THR A 935 -1.72 11.52 13.84
C THR A 935 -0.58 11.96 12.92
N GLY A 936 0.66 11.63 13.28
CA GLY A 936 1.87 11.87 12.51
C GLY A 936 2.56 10.57 12.09
N PRO A 937 3.54 10.63 11.17
CA PRO A 937 4.22 9.45 10.64
C PRO A 937 4.87 8.60 11.73
N ASP A 938 4.89 7.28 11.48
CA ASP A 938 5.66 6.32 12.28
C ASP A 938 7.17 6.58 12.15
N LEU A 939 7.82 6.84 13.27
CA LEU A 939 9.24 7.21 13.36
C LEU A 939 10.14 6.04 13.77
N THR A 940 9.63 4.81 13.80
CA THR A 940 10.35 3.60 14.26
C THR A 940 11.68 3.37 13.53
N ARG A 941 11.74 3.72 12.24
CA ARG A 941 12.93 3.57 11.38
C ARG A 941 13.35 4.89 10.73
N ILE A 942 13.02 6.03 11.33
CA ILE A 942 13.23 7.32 10.67
C ILE A 942 14.71 7.62 10.38
N GLY A 943 15.62 7.14 11.23
CA GLY A 943 17.06 7.33 11.10
C GLY A 943 17.72 6.56 9.95
N SER A 944 17.05 5.56 9.36
CA SER A 944 17.52 4.92 8.12
C SER A 944 17.08 5.65 6.85
N VAL A 945 16.11 6.56 6.96
CA VAL A 945 15.48 7.28 5.84
C VAL A 945 15.85 8.76 5.80
N ARG A 946 16.09 9.41 6.95
CA ARG A 946 16.33 10.86 7.06
C ARG A 946 17.65 11.15 7.76
N ASN A 947 18.38 12.15 7.27
CA ASN A 947 19.61 12.62 7.93
C ASN A 947 19.27 13.60 9.07
N GLU A 948 20.28 13.95 9.87
CA GLU A 948 20.14 14.85 11.02
C GLU A 948 19.62 16.24 10.66
N ARG A 949 20.03 16.77 9.49
CA ARG A 949 19.53 18.04 8.98
C ARG A 949 18.06 17.94 8.58
N ASP A 950 17.64 16.86 7.92
CA ASP A 950 16.23 16.66 7.52
C ASP A 950 15.32 16.52 8.75
N LEU A 951 15.79 15.80 9.77
CA LEU A 951 15.08 15.65 11.04
C LEU A 951 14.96 16.99 11.76
N LEU A 952 16.05 17.76 11.79
CA LEU A 952 16.07 19.10 12.38
C LEU A 952 15.13 20.05 11.63
N GLU A 953 15.17 20.04 10.30
CA GLU A 953 14.28 20.83 9.44
C GLU A 953 12.81 20.49 9.70
N ALA A 954 12.46 19.20 9.80
CA ALA A 954 11.10 18.78 10.11
C ALA A 954 10.62 19.24 11.51
N ILE A 955 11.53 19.36 12.47
CA ILE A 955 11.19 19.84 13.83
C ILE A 955 11.06 21.37 13.88
N LEU A 956 11.98 22.10 13.25
CA LEU A 956 11.97 23.57 13.28
C LEU A 956 10.91 24.14 12.34
N PHE A 957 10.70 23.51 11.19
CA PHE A 957 9.87 24.01 10.10
C PHE A 957 8.91 22.93 9.57
N PRO A 958 7.97 22.45 10.41
CA PRO A 958 7.08 21.33 10.05
C PRO A 958 6.18 21.59 8.84
N SER A 959 6.01 22.85 8.43
CA SER A 959 5.22 23.27 7.26
C SER A 959 6.00 23.33 5.95
N VAL A 960 7.32 23.10 5.94
CA VAL A 960 8.16 23.18 4.72
C VAL A 960 8.05 21.93 3.86
N SER A 961 7.83 20.76 4.48
CA SER A 961 7.69 19.49 3.78
C SER A 961 6.75 18.57 4.54
N PHE A 962 5.76 18.03 3.84
CA PHE A 962 4.85 17.02 4.38
C PHE A 962 5.25 15.62 3.92
N VAL A 963 4.90 14.60 4.71
CA VAL A 963 4.89 13.21 4.25
C VAL A 963 3.57 12.98 3.52
N ARG A 964 3.54 12.37 2.32
CA ARG A 964 2.33 12.26 1.45
C ARG A 964 1.06 11.81 2.17
N SER A 965 1.19 10.89 3.11
CA SER A 965 0.06 10.32 3.87
C SER A 965 -0.35 11.17 5.08
N TYR A 966 0.33 12.28 5.31
CA TYR A 966 0.13 13.25 6.38
C TYR A 966 0.08 14.68 5.83
N GLU A 967 -0.23 14.82 4.54
CA GLU A 967 -0.46 16.12 3.92
C GLU A 967 -1.75 16.73 4.50
N PRO A 968 -1.68 17.96 5.04
CA PRO A 968 -2.86 18.64 5.54
C PRO A 968 -3.72 19.12 4.36
N MET A 969 -5.03 18.90 4.45
CA MET A 969 -6.03 19.29 3.48
C MET A 969 -6.97 20.31 4.11
N ILE A 970 -7.37 21.31 3.35
CA ILE A 970 -8.49 22.20 3.64
C ILE A 970 -9.71 21.66 2.91
N VAL A 971 -10.81 21.50 3.63
CA VAL A 971 -12.11 21.07 3.10
C VAL A 971 -13.12 22.17 3.34
N GLU A 972 -13.73 22.65 2.28
CA GLU A 972 -14.79 23.65 2.32
C GLU A 972 -16.13 22.93 2.09
N THR A 973 -17.10 23.15 2.98
CA THR A 973 -18.45 22.57 2.87
C THR A 973 -19.41 23.51 2.17
N HIS A 974 -20.53 22.98 1.66
CA HIS A 974 -21.52 23.77 0.90
C HIS A 974 -22.20 24.88 1.72
N ASP A 975 -22.14 24.81 3.06
CA ASP A 975 -22.60 25.86 3.98
C ASP A 975 -21.52 26.92 4.27
N GLY A 976 -20.35 26.81 3.66
CA GLY A 976 -19.26 27.79 3.72
C GLY A 976 -18.33 27.62 4.92
N GLU A 977 -18.38 26.49 5.63
CA GLU A 977 -17.42 26.18 6.69
C GLU A 977 -16.11 25.63 6.09
N GLU A 978 -14.96 26.07 6.61
CA GLU A 978 -13.64 25.56 6.22
C GLU A 978 -13.04 24.72 7.35
N PHE A 979 -12.68 23.48 7.02
CA PHE A 979 -12.01 22.53 7.91
C PHE A 979 -10.58 22.28 7.44
N SER A 980 -9.64 22.03 8.35
CA SER A 980 -8.25 21.77 7.98
C SER A 980 -7.63 20.65 8.82
N GLY A 981 -7.05 19.64 8.16
CA GLY A 981 -6.41 18.50 8.82
C GLY A 981 -5.85 17.44 7.87
N VAL A 982 -5.16 16.44 8.41
CA VAL A 982 -4.68 15.29 7.64
C VAL A 982 -5.85 14.40 7.27
N MET A 983 -6.02 14.11 5.99
CA MET A 983 -7.12 13.27 5.52
C MET A 983 -6.84 11.78 5.75
N LEU A 984 -7.70 11.15 6.55
CA LEU A 984 -7.80 9.69 6.68
C LEU A 984 -9.09 9.26 5.99
N ARG A 985 -9.00 8.73 4.77
CA ARG A 985 -10.18 8.26 4.04
C ARG A 985 -10.60 6.89 4.57
N GLU A 986 -11.87 6.73 4.92
CA GLU A 986 -12.50 5.43 5.16
C GLU A 986 -13.62 5.20 4.13
N GLY A 987 -13.97 3.93 3.89
CA GLY A 987 -15.03 3.55 2.97
C GLY A 987 -16.41 4.08 3.37
N GLY A 988 -17.35 4.08 2.43
CA GLY A 988 -18.76 4.41 2.72
C GLY A 988 -19.11 5.90 2.64
N GLY A 989 -18.36 6.72 1.90
CA GLY A 989 -18.73 8.10 1.57
C GLY A 989 -18.48 9.14 2.68
N VAL A 990 -17.62 8.85 3.66
CA VAL A 990 -17.23 9.76 4.74
C VAL A 990 -15.75 10.08 4.67
N ILE A 991 -15.39 11.35 4.82
CA ILE A 991 -14.01 11.81 4.96
C ILE A 991 -13.74 12.05 6.45
N ARG A 992 -12.68 11.41 7.00
CA ARG A 992 -12.15 11.80 8.30
C ARG A 992 -10.97 12.74 8.12
N LEU A 993 -11.01 13.88 8.80
CA LEU A 993 -9.91 14.83 8.87
C LEU A 993 -9.36 14.85 10.28
N VAL A 994 -8.06 14.63 10.42
CA VAL A 994 -7.34 14.74 11.68
C VAL A 994 -6.72 16.13 11.78
N ALA A 995 -7.37 17.03 12.52
CA ALA A 995 -6.89 18.41 12.69
C ALA A 995 -5.78 18.53 13.76
N GLY A 996 -5.53 17.47 14.52
CA GLY A 996 -4.54 17.41 15.60
C GLY A 996 -4.63 16.10 16.38
N ALA A 997 -3.78 15.92 17.38
CA ALA A 997 -3.81 14.73 18.23
C ALA A 997 -5.20 14.54 18.87
N GLY A 998 -5.89 13.46 18.52
CA GLY A 998 -7.24 13.14 19.03
C GLY A 998 -8.35 14.09 18.55
N ILE A 999 -8.05 15.00 17.61
CA ILE A 999 -9.03 15.90 17.00
C ILE A 999 -9.37 15.35 15.62
N GLU A 1000 -10.47 14.60 15.56
CA GLU A 1000 -11.01 14.06 14.32
C GLU A 1000 -12.34 14.73 13.98
N MET A 1001 -12.49 15.07 12.72
CA MET A 1001 -13.71 15.61 12.14
C MET A 1001 -14.21 14.62 11.11
N ARG A 1002 -15.52 14.39 11.08
CA ARG A 1002 -16.19 13.56 10.08
C ARG A 1002 -17.02 14.47 9.19
N LEU A 1003 -16.74 14.43 7.90
CA LEU A 1003 -17.47 15.15 6.88
C LEU A 1003 -18.08 14.15 5.91
N GLU A 1004 -19.39 14.22 5.67
CA GLU A 1004 -20.02 13.43 4.63
C GLU A 1004 -19.55 13.97 3.27
N GLN A 1005 -19.14 13.09 2.36
CA GLN A 1005 -18.60 13.51 1.07
C GLN A 1005 -19.61 14.32 0.24
N GLY A 1006 -20.91 14.15 0.49
CA GLY A 1006 -21.98 14.91 -0.16
C GLY A 1006 -22.16 16.35 0.35
N ASP A 1007 -21.53 16.70 1.47
CA ASP A 1007 -21.61 18.06 2.06
C ASP A 1007 -20.40 18.93 1.66
N ILE A 1008 -19.43 18.35 0.94
CA ILE A 1008 -18.16 18.98 0.59
C ILE A 1008 -18.26 19.71 -0.75
N ASP A 1009 -17.96 21.01 -0.74
CA ASP A 1009 -17.85 21.83 -1.93
C ASP A 1009 -16.47 21.72 -2.58
N SER A 1010 -15.40 21.85 -1.78
CA SER A 1010 -14.03 21.84 -2.29
C SER A 1010 -13.04 21.20 -1.31
N ILE A 1011 -11.96 20.63 -1.87
CA ILE A 1011 -10.84 20.09 -1.09
C ILE A 1011 -9.55 20.61 -1.72
N ARG A 1012 -8.70 21.27 -0.95
CA ARG A 1012 -7.43 21.86 -1.41
C ARG A 1012 -6.28 21.59 -0.43
N PRO A 1013 -5.03 21.41 -0.89
CA PRO A 1013 -3.89 21.25 0.01
C PRO A 1013 -3.65 22.48 0.91
N SER A 1014 -3.31 22.25 2.18
CA SER A 1014 -2.87 23.28 3.12
C SER A 1014 -1.36 23.49 3.03
N GLN A 1015 -0.90 24.72 3.26
CA GLN A 1015 0.53 25.07 3.40
C GLN A 1015 1.00 25.01 4.87
N VAL A 1016 0.11 24.65 5.80
CA VAL A 1016 0.37 24.66 7.24
C VAL A 1016 0.21 23.24 7.79
N SER A 1017 1.26 22.75 8.44
CA SER A 1017 1.30 21.43 9.07
C SER A 1017 0.32 21.30 10.24
N VAL A 1018 -0.16 20.08 10.47
CA VAL A 1018 -0.82 19.71 11.74
C VAL A 1018 0.20 19.58 12.88
N MET A 1019 1.47 19.31 12.56
CA MET A 1019 2.54 19.37 13.54
C MET A 1019 2.78 20.84 13.95
N PRO A 1020 2.70 21.19 15.24
CA PRO A 1020 2.82 22.58 15.67
C PRO A 1020 4.23 23.15 15.44
N SER A 1021 4.31 24.44 15.08
CA SER A 1021 5.57 25.18 14.99
C SER A 1021 6.12 25.58 16.37
N GLY A 1022 7.41 25.94 16.44
CA GLY A 1022 8.05 26.43 17.68
C GLY A 1022 8.31 25.35 18.73
N LEU A 1023 8.27 24.07 18.35
CA LEU A 1023 8.61 22.96 19.26
C LEU A 1023 10.07 23.02 19.73
N ASP A 1024 10.96 23.62 18.93
CA ASP A 1024 12.36 23.82 19.28
C ASP A 1024 12.56 24.89 20.36
N GLU A 1025 11.64 25.86 20.50
CA GLU A 1025 11.70 26.89 21.55
C GLU A 1025 11.42 26.31 22.94
N GLN A 1026 10.74 25.17 23.01
CA GLN A 1026 10.48 24.44 24.25
C GLN A 1026 11.62 23.51 24.65
N LEU A 1027 12.64 23.39 23.79
CA LEU A 1027 13.78 22.52 23.99
C LEU A 1027 15.04 23.35 24.20
N SER A 1028 15.81 23.01 25.24
CA SER A 1028 17.19 23.45 25.29
C SER A 1028 17.98 22.89 24.10
N ARG A 1029 19.07 23.55 23.71
CA ARG A 1029 19.98 23.03 22.66
C ARG A 1029 20.45 21.60 22.94
N GLN A 1030 20.61 21.25 24.22
CA GLN A 1030 20.98 19.89 24.61
C GLN A 1030 19.83 18.90 24.41
N GLU A 1031 18.61 19.25 24.78
CA GLU A 1031 17.45 18.38 24.59
C GLU A 1031 17.11 18.18 23.10
N LEU A 1032 17.27 19.23 22.28
CA LEU A 1032 17.11 19.13 20.83
C LEU A 1032 18.18 18.21 20.22
N ALA A 1033 19.45 18.35 20.62
CA ALA A 1033 20.52 17.45 20.18
C ALA A 1033 20.28 16.00 20.65
N ASP A 1034 19.83 15.82 21.89
CA ASP A 1034 19.49 14.51 22.44
C ASP A 1034 18.33 13.86 21.64
N LEU A 1035 17.27 14.62 21.33
CA LEU A 1035 16.13 14.18 20.53
C LEU A 1035 16.57 13.76 19.12
N LEU A 1036 17.40 14.56 18.45
CA LEU A 1036 17.96 14.21 17.14
C LEU A 1036 18.80 12.95 17.19
N ALA A 1037 19.67 12.81 18.20
CA ALA A 1037 20.47 11.60 18.39
C ALA A 1037 19.60 10.36 18.60
N PHE A 1038 18.51 10.49 19.36
CA PHE A 1038 17.53 9.42 19.53
C PHE A 1038 16.85 9.05 18.21
N LEU A 1039 16.29 10.00 17.47
CA LEU A 1039 15.64 9.77 16.18
C LEU A 1039 16.60 9.18 15.14
N LYS A 1040 17.83 9.69 15.05
CA LYS A 1040 18.90 9.19 14.16
C LYS A 1040 19.31 7.76 14.49
N SER A 1041 19.25 7.36 15.76
CA SER A 1041 19.53 5.98 16.19
C SER A 1041 18.43 4.98 15.84
N ARG A 1042 17.27 5.43 15.32
CA ARG A 1042 16.15 4.59 14.88
C ARG A 1042 16.41 4.09 13.45
N GLN A 1043 17.32 3.13 13.28
CA GLN A 1043 17.68 2.57 11.97
C GLN A 1043 16.86 1.34 11.61
#